data_AF-A0A1R2CVT3-F1
#
_entry.id   AF-A0A1R2CVT3-F1
#
_cell.length_a   1.000
_cell.length_b   1.000
_cell.length_c   1.000
_cell.angle_alpha   90.00
_cell.angle_beta   90.00
_cell.angle_gamma   90.00
#
_symmetry.space_group_name_H-M   'P 1'
#
loop_
_entity.id
_entity.type
_entity.pdbx_description
1 polymer ?
#
loop_
_entity_poly.entity_id
_entity_poly.type
_entity_poly.pdbx_seq_one_letter_code
_entity_poly.pdbx_strand_id
1 'polypeptide(L)'
;MISDDRRGIYSSGSYLPGKVNTETEYELRLRIIKEKHEERLEAITDKVRVIYDNIRRDEVISTMRSDPASSIFISHRMKEICDNHLSQEREETIDRLTEDVAISQAELRKIDKELRELKQTFEATHESFHHERLRLQNCEQENKMLRAKIGNYSRGFEELQKKSTVPSEISKRSDSEVEKYKENLSAMEKNLWQKTSENEVLAHELENYKEKYAAMMSEIGKLTAEIKDRERISRESLEVITGLKEDLNSVRKERDELKNRHSSYGMQFKDIIDTEEKTHSEVVKELNTTHKEKSSRFKKKIIEQKKIIQVLENELTVAREVAESSKQGHERSLIIAQEDLKKVKEQWEKRCRELEKEHSLHFSEIQAKHQSQIAELQRHYQDLLEEKIKDFQSDHSSQFSRQKALDFELKRMMDEKILQLEKDFISLTKHESVIKEETSKLRIKHLQEIREIEEKCNKELITRIKDIKEQNLQDLERLTNKITVFESERADLVMAKRNLETELKFANDKSESLAYKINEQKKEFGDYEANKKDLQKKYEDAQLMISKLKLQIEDEVSKKKSLEAELETEKTKFINFHETLQEKDRDFSFKQQTENLSFQEQISIYEEALAKEQQKAKRVLSDLEHYQNLVVQLEKEIEEMKEMQSIESQNFFNSSQRIKQEENLKYEKEIESHLETKRLLIQAEHKAKFLASELESNEKLGSDLRMLTGKYEKEISEMRRNIANLESQLGQSEKVAMKLKKELEMSKEEESSVRIINKQALKESLDKFKERDN
;
A
#
# COMPACT_ATOMS: atom_id res chain seq x y z
N MET A 1 -6.18 20.85 43.77
CA MET A 1 -7.55 21.34 43.52
C MET A 1 -7.48 22.86 43.60
N ILE A 2 -7.90 23.64 42.62
CA ILE A 2 -8.55 23.33 41.32
C ILE A 2 -7.54 23.57 40.18
N SER A 3 -7.74 22.95 39.01
CA SER A 3 -6.87 23.08 37.84
C SER A 3 -7.53 23.87 36.71
N ASP A 4 -6.91 24.95 36.27
CA ASP A 4 -7.28 25.66 35.03
C ASP A 4 -6.99 24.80 33.79
N ASP A 5 -7.99 24.63 32.92
CA ASP A 5 -7.81 24.04 31.58
C ASP A 5 -8.52 24.92 30.53
N ARG A 6 -7.87 26.05 30.18
CA ARG A 6 -8.31 26.96 29.10
C ARG A 6 -7.41 26.83 27.88
N ARG A 7 -7.49 25.71 27.16
CA ARG A 7 -6.80 25.53 25.87
C ARG A 7 -7.62 26.17 24.74
N GLY A 8 -7.21 27.36 24.31
CA GLY A 8 -7.79 28.01 23.13
C GLY A 8 -7.42 27.25 21.85
N ILE A 9 -8.41 26.69 21.16
CA ILE A 9 -8.23 26.04 19.85
C ILE A 9 -8.42 27.08 18.74
N TYR A 10 -7.32 27.73 18.33
CA TYR A 10 -7.31 28.55 17.12
C TYR A 10 -6.94 27.68 15.91
N SER A 11 -7.96 27.21 15.18
CA SER A 11 -7.80 26.53 13.89
C SER A 11 -8.18 27.48 12.76
N SER A 12 -7.19 28.21 12.24
CA SER A 12 -7.34 29.16 11.12
C SER A 12 -7.39 28.45 9.76
N GLY A 13 -8.33 27.50 9.60
CA GLY A 13 -8.65 26.90 8.31
C GLY A 13 -9.30 27.93 7.38
N SER A 14 -8.78 28.08 6.17
CA SER A 14 -9.28 29.05 5.19
C SER A 14 -10.62 28.62 4.59
N TYR A 15 -11.72 29.13 5.16
CA TYR A 15 -13.05 28.98 4.58
C TYR A 15 -13.38 30.14 3.63
N LEU A 16 -13.94 29.78 2.47
CA LEU A 16 -14.72 30.68 1.61
C LEU A 16 -15.92 31.24 2.42
N PRO A 17 -16.55 32.37 1.99
CA PRO A 17 -17.70 32.97 2.69
C PRO A 17 -18.99 32.14 2.53
N GLY A 18 -18.98 30.92 3.07
CA GLY A 18 -20.17 30.14 3.35
C GLY A 18 -20.95 30.81 4.50
N LYS A 19 -22.26 30.89 4.32
CA LYS A 19 -23.27 31.43 5.26
C LYS A 19 -22.81 31.35 6.72
N VAL A 20 -22.58 32.51 7.34
CA VAL A 20 -22.37 32.64 8.79
C VAL A 20 -23.54 31.97 9.52
N ASN A 21 -23.26 31.20 10.58
CA ASN A 21 -24.29 30.52 11.38
C ASN A 21 -25.18 31.55 12.08
N THR A 22 -26.28 31.92 11.43
CA THR A 22 -27.29 32.84 11.97
C THR A 22 -27.88 32.33 13.28
N GLU A 23 -27.99 31.02 13.46
CA GLU A 23 -28.48 30.36 14.67
C GLU A 23 -27.68 30.75 15.92
N THR A 24 -26.34 30.69 15.87
CA THR A 24 -25.47 31.13 16.99
C THR A 24 -25.55 32.63 17.25
N GLU A 25 -25.91 33.44 16.25
CA GLU A 25 -26.14 34.88 16.44
C GLU A 25 -27.51 35.16 17.08
N TYR A 26 -28.55 34.41 16.68
CA TYR A 26 -29.87 34.49 17.30
C TYR A 26 -29.86 34.02 18.76
N GLU A 27 -29.12 32.95 19.09
CA GLU A 27 -28.93 32.52 20.48
C GLU A 27 -28.27 33.61 21.35
N LEU A 28 -27.25 34.29 20.81
CA LEU A 28 -26.57 35.38 21.51
C LEU A 28 -27.50 36.58 21.72
N ARG A 29 -28.22 36.99 20.67
CA ARG A 29 -29.25 38.06 20.75
C ARG A 29 -30.35 37.70 21.76
N LEU A 30 -30.83 36.46 21.77
CA LEU A 30 -31.85 35.98 22.72
C LEU A 30 -31.34 35.99 24.17
N ARG A 31 -30.06 35.65 24.38
CA ARG A 31 -29.41 35.69 25.71
C ARG A 31 -29.35 37.11 26.24
N ILE A 32 -28.87 38.06 25.43
CA ILE A 32 -28.79 39.49 25.80
C ILE A 32 -30.19 40.05 26.10
N ILE A 33 -31.21 39.69 25.33
CA ILE A 33 -32.60 40.11 25.59
C ILE A 33 -33.14 39.56 26.92
N LYS A 34 -32.78 38.32 27.30
CA LYS A 34 -33.14 37.76 28.62
C LYS A 34 -32.41 38.46 29.76
N GLU A 35 -31.10 38.66 29.61
CA GLU A 35 -30.24 39.38 30.57
C GLU A 35 -30.79 40.78 30.84
N LYS A 36 -31.14 41.55 29.79
CA LYS A 36 -31.80 42.87 29.93
C LYS A 36 -33.23 42.81 30.47
N HIS A 37 -33.93 41.68 30.36
CA HIS A 37 -35.23 41.50 31.01
C HIS A 37 -35.08 41.21 32.51
N GLU A 38 -34.09 40.39 32.88
CA GLU A 38 -33.76 40.05 34.27
C GLU A 38 -33.23 41.27 35.04
N GLU A 39 -32.30 42.05 34.46
CA GLU A 39 -31.88 43.36 34.98
C GLU A 39 -33.07 44.28 35.28
N ARG A 40 -34.06 44.34 34.38
CA ARG A 40 -35.25 45.17 34.55
C ARG A 40 -36.17 44.66 35.65
N LEU A 41 -36.33 43.35 35.79
CA LEU A 41 -37.12 42.75 36.88
C LEU A 41 -36.48 42.99 38.25
N GLU A 42 -35.15 42.95 38.34
CA GLU A 42 -34.41 43.31 39.56
C GLU A 42 -34.59 44.79 39.90
N ALA A 43 -34.37 45.69 38.93
CA ALA A 43 -34.55 47.14 39.13
C ALA A 43 -35.98 47.52 39.56
N ILE A 44 -37.01 46.90 38.98
CA ILE A 44 -38.41 47.09 39.40
C ILE A 44 -38.63 46.55 40.81
N THR A 45 -38.04 45.40 41.15
CA THR A 45 -38.15 44.81 42.51
C THR A 45 -37.54 45.73 43.57
N ASP A 46 -36.39 46.34 43.29
CA ASP A 46 -35.77 47.31 44.20
C ASP A 46 -36.53 48.64 44.27
N LYS A 47 -37.07 49.16 43.14
CA LYS A 47 -37.94 50.35 43.19
C LYS A 47 -39.20 50.09 44.04
N VAL A 48 -39.79 48.88 43.97
CA VAL A 48 -40.92 48.47 44.83
C VAL A 48 -40.51 48.39 46.31
N ARG A 49 -39.31 47.91 46.64
CA ARG A 49 -38.78 47.95 48.02
C ARG A 49 -38.66 49.40 48.52
N VAL A 50 -38.11 50.31 47.70
CA VAL A 50 -37.98 51.74 48.04
C VAL A 50 -39.35 52.41 48.22
N ILE A 51 -40.32 52.14 47.35
CA ILE A 51 -41.70 52.64 47.48
C ILE A 51 -42.32 52.18 48.80
N TYR A 52 -42.18 50.90 49.16
CA TYR A 52 -42.71 50.36 50.41
C TYR A 52 -42.06 50.99 51.65
N ASP A 53 -40.74 51.17 51.63
CA ASP A 53 -39.99 51.79 52.72
C ASP A 53 -40.32 53.30 52.86
N ASN A 54 -40.58 53.99 51.76
CA ASN A 54 -41.03 55.39 51.77
C ASN A 54 -42.47 55.51 52.29
N ILE A 55 -43.40 54.66 51.84
CA ILE A 55 -44.77 54.55 52.39
C ILE A 55 -44.76 54.23 53.89
N ARG A 56 -43.77 53.47 54.37
CA ARG A 56 -43.59 53.12 55.78
C ARG A 56 -43.00 54.27 56.62
N ARG A 57 -42.22 55.17 56.00
CA ARG A 57 -41.56 56.32 56.66
C ARG A 57 -42.34 57.63 56.51
N ASP A 58 -43.30 57.71 55.59
CA ASP A 58 -44.09 58.93 55.34
C ASP A 58 -44.88 59.36 56.60
N GLU A 59 -44.53 60.53 57.12
CA GLU A 59 -45.07 61.08 58.37
C GLU A 59 -46.55 61.47 58.23
N VAL A 60 -47.01 61.75 57.00
CA VAL A 60 -48.41 62.05 56.71
C VAL A 60 -49.26 60.78 56.84
N ILE A 61 -48.79 59.62 56.34
CA ILE A 61 -49.42 58.32 56.57
C ILE A 61 -49.41 57.96 58.06
N SER A 62 -48.34 58.27 58.80
CA SER A 62 -48.26 58.02 60.25
C SER A 62 -49.29 58.84 61.04
N THR A 63 -49.43 60.12 60.72
CA THR A 63 -50.42 61.01 61.35
C THR A 63 -51.85 60.70 60.92
N MET A 64 -52.10 60.41 59.63
CA MET A 64 -53.41 59.96 59.12
C MET A 64 -53.87 58.62 59.72
N ARG A 65 -52.96 57.74 60.16
CA ARG A 65 -53.30 56.51 60.93
C ARG A 65 -53.74 56.80 62.36
N SER A 66 -53.37 57.95 62.91
CA SER A 66 -53.64 58.33 64.30
C SER A 66 -55.00 59.03 64.47
N ASP A 67 -55.56 59.59 63.39
CA ASP A 67 -56.91 60.16 63.35
C ASP A 67 -57.88 59.26 62.54
N PRO A 68 -58.96 58.73 63.16
CA PRO A 68 -59.98 57.95 62.45
C PRO A 68 -60.61 58.67 61.25
N ALA A 69 -60.79 60.00 61.30
CA ALA A 69 -61.41 60.74 60.19
C ALA A 69 -60.47 60.83 58.97
N SER A 70 -59.19 61.07 59.20
CA SER A 70 -58.15 61.11 58.16
C SER A 70 -57.79 59.74 57.58
N SER A 71 -58.09 58.65 58.29
CA SER A 71 -57.69 57.28 57.91
C SER A 71 -58.14 56.85 56.50
N ILE A 72 -59.25 57.40 56.01
CA ILE A 72 -59.80 57.12 54.67
C ILE A 72 -58.83 57.57 53.57
N PHE A 73 -58.06 58.64 53.80
CA PHE A 73 -57.15 59.21 52.80
C PHE A 73 -55.79 58.50 52.69
N ILE A 74 -55.46 57.59 53.62
CA ILE A 74 -54.20 56.82 53.61
C ILE A 74 -54.01 56.09 52.28
N SER A 75 -55.07 55.47 51.76
CA SER A 75 -55.05 54.78 50.46
C SER A 75 -54.67 55.72 49.30
N HIS A 76 -55.18 56.96 49.34
CA HIS A 76 -54.88 57.97 48.33
C HIS A 76 -53.42 58.45 48.42
N ARG A 77 -52.92 58.72 49.64
CA ARG A 77 -51.51 59.11 49.87
C ARG A 77 -50.52 57.98 49.51
N MET A 78 -50.85 56.73 49.81
CA MET A 78 -50.07 55.57 49.35
C MET A 78 -50.05 55.48 47.82
N LYS A 79 -51.19 55.68 47.16
CA LYS A 79 -51.27 55.69 45.70
C LYS A 79 -50.45 56.84 45.08
N GLU A 80 -50.51 58.04 45.66
CA GLU A 80 -49.71 59.20 45.24
C GLU A 80 -48.20 58.89 45.29
N ILE A 81 -47.70 58.30 46.37
CA ILE A 81 -46.29 57.91 46.52
C ILE A 81 -45.90 56.83 45.50
N CYS A 82 -46.76 55.84 45.27
CA CYS A 82 -46.56 54.83 44.23
C CYS A 82 -46.52 55.45 42.82
N ASP A 83 -47.53 56.24 42.45
CA ASP A 83 -47.67 56.83 41.12
C ASP A 83 -46.49 57.78 40.82
N ASN A 84 -46.05 58.59 41.79
CA ASN A 84 -44.89 59.47 41.65
C ASN A 84 -43.59 58.68 41.40
N HIS A 85 -43.29 57.64 42.20
CA HIS A 85 -42.08 56.83 42.00
C HIS A 85 -42.13 55.95 40.76
N LEU A 86 -43.31 55.51 40.32
CA LEU A 86 -43.50 54.81 39.04
C LEU A 86 -43.38 55.74 37.85
N SER A 87 -43.76 57.03 37.98
CA SER A 87 -43.46 58.03 36.95
C SER A 87 -41.95 58.31 36.90
N GLN A 88 -41.29 58.44 38.06
CA GLN A 88 -39.85 58.63 38.15
C GLN A 88 -39.07 57.45 37.53
N GLU A 89 -39.45 56.20 37.81
CA GLU A 89 -38.82 55.02 37.18
C GLU A 89 -38.99 55.01 35.66
N ARG A 90 -40.13 55.46 35.14
CA ARG A 90 -40.35 55.55 33.69
C ARG A 90 -39.40 56.55 33.03
N GLU A 91 -39.25 57.75 33.59
CA GLU A 91 -38.29 58.73 33.05
C GLU A 91 -36.85 58.21 33.18
N GLU A 92 -36.44 57.69 34.35
CA GLU A 92 -35.12 57.05 34.56
C GLU A 92 -34.85 55.88 33.59
N THR A 93 -35.89 55.18 33.14
CA THR A 93 -35.79 54.09 32.15
C THR A 93 -35.83 54.61 30.70
N ILE A 94 -36.54 55.71 30.42
CA ILE A 94 -36.53 56.39 29.11
C ILE A 94 -35.17 57.02 28.82
N ASP A 95 -34.58 57.69 29.81
CA ASP A 95 -33.24 58.31 29.69
C ASP A 95 -32.19 57.25 29.37
N ARG A 96 -32.13 56.16 30.17
CA ARG A 96 -31.20 55.05 29.93
C ARG A 96 -31.39 54.39 28.58
N LEU A 97 -32.62 54.14 28.15
CA LEU A 97 -32.89 53.57 26.82
C LEU A 97 -32.52 54.55 25.69
N THR A 98 -32.59 55.85 25.93
CA THR A 98 -32.18 56.88 24.96
C THR A 98 -30.65 56.98 24.87
N GLU A 99 -29.94 56.83 25.98
CA GLU A 99 -28.47 56.69 26.02
C GLU A 99 -28.01 55.40 25.31
N ASP A 100 -28.58 54.24 25.64
CA ASP A 100 -28.29 52.96 24.97
C ASP A 100 -28.53 53.04 23.45
N VAL A 101 -29.60 53.70 23.02
CA VAL A 101 -29.90 53.93 21.59
C VAL A 101 -28.90 54.90 20.95
N ALA A 102 -28.46 55.95 21.66
CA ALA A 102 -27.46 56.88 21.15
C ALA A 102 -26.08 56.21 20.98
N ILE A 103 -25.67 55.38 21.95
CA ILE A 103 -24.46 54.54 21.89
C ILE A 103 -24.56 53.57 20.72
N SER A 104 -25.66 52.82 20.62
CA SER A 104 -25.90 51.86 19.52
C SER A 104 -25.87 52.54 18.13
N GLN A 105 -26.41 53.75 18.01
CA GLN A 105 -26.31 54.53 16.77
C GLN A 105 -24.88 55.01 16.46
N ALA A 106 -24.08 55.35 17.47
CA ALA A 106 -22.68 55.70 17.28
C ALA A 106 -21.85 54.49 16.82
N GLU A 107 -22.08 53.31 17.40
CA GLU A 107 -21.44 52.06 16.98
C GLU A 107 -21.84 51.66 15.56
N LEU A 108 -23.14 51.73 15.20
CA LEU A 108 -23.59 51.50 13.82
C LEU A 108 -22.92 52.45 12.82
N ARG A 109 -22.83 53.75 13.13
CA ARG A 109 -22.13 54.74 12.27
C ARG A 109 -20.64 54.45 12.13
N LYS A 110 -20.00 53.89 13.17
CA LYS A 110 -18.59 53.44 13.14
C LYS A 110 -18.44 52.20 12.25
N ILE A 111 -19.30 51.20 12.40
CA ILE A 111 -19.32 49.99 11.56
C ILE A 111 -19.59 50.36 10.10
N ASP A 112 -20.53 51.27 9.81
CA ASP A 112 -20.79 51.78 8.46
C ASP A 112 -19.60 52.55 7.85
N LYS A 113 -18.73 53.14 8.67
CA LYS A 113 -17.49 53.78 8.21
C LYS A 113 -16.43 52.71 7.89
N GLU A 114 -16.20 51.78 8.81
CA GLU A 114 -15.26 50.66 8.63
C GLU A 114 -15.64 49.78 7.41
N LEU A 115 -16.93 49.53 7.19
CA LEU A 115 -17.46 48.77 6.06
C LEU A 115 -17.29 49.50 4.73
N ARG A 116 -17.36 50.84 4.70
CA ARG A 116 -17.04 51.65 3.50
C ARG A 116 -15.55 51.67 3.20
N GLU A 117 -14.71 51.80 4.22
CA GLU A 117 -13.24 51.72 4.09
C GLU A 117 -12.79 50.32 3.62
N LEU A 118 -13.45 49.26 4.10
CA LEU A 118 -13.22 47.89 3.64
C LEU A 118 -13.68 47.67 2.19
N LYS A 119 -14.80 48.25 1.76
CA LYS A 119 -15.23 48.23 0.35
C LYS A 119 -14.25 48.96 -0.56
N GLN A 120 -13.83 50.17 -0.20
CA GLN A 120 -12.89 50.96 -1.00
C GLN A 120 -11.53 50.27 -1.14
N THR A 121 -11.05 49.61 -0.08
CA THR A 121 -9.80 48.82 -0.13
C THR A 121 -9.96 47.50 -0.90
N PHE A 122 -11.14 46.87 -0.86
CA PHE A 122 -11.46 45.72 -1.72
C PHE A 122 -11.54 46.10 -3.20
N GLU A 123 -12.16 47.23 -3.54
CA GLU A 123 -12.24 47.76 -4.90
C GLU A 123 -10.84 48.10 -5.45
N ALA A 124 -10.02 48.84 -4.69
CA ALA A 124 -8.65 49.16 -5.08
C ALA A 124 -7.73 47.92 -5.24
N THR A 125 -7.91 46.88 -4.40
CA THR A 125 -7.17 45.63 -4.56
C THR A 125 -7.69 44.79 -5.74
N HIS A 126 -8.99 44.80 -6.02
CA HIS A 126 -9.57 44.18 -7.21
C HIS A 126 -9.07 44.85 -8.51
N GLU A 127 -9.00 46.18 -8.56
CA GLU A 127 -8.40 46.92 -9.68
C GLU A 127 -6.90 46.59 -9.84
N SER A 128 -6.15 46.50 -8.73
CA SER A 128 -4.75 46.09 -8.75
C SER A 128 -4.57 44.67 -9.32
N PHE A 129 -5.40 43.70 -8.90
CA PHE A 129 -5.42 42.35 -9.48
C PHE A 129 -5.81 42.35 -10.97
N HIS A 130 -6.73 43.21 -11.40
CA HIS A 130 -7.09 43.35 -12.81
C HIS A 130 -5.91 43.89 -13.64
N HIS A 131 -5.19 44.90 -13.14
CA HIS A 131 -3.99 45.42 -13.79
C HIS A 131 -2.85 44.39 -13.86
N GLU A 132 -2.56 43.66 -12.77
CA GLU A 132 -1.51 42.64 -12.77
C GLU A 132 -1.87 41.46 -13.69
N ARG A 133 -3.16 41.09 -13.79
CA ARG A 133 -3.65 40.11 -14.77
C ARG A 133 -3.45 40.59 -16.21
N LEU A 134 -3.72 41.86 -16.51
CA LEU A 134 -3.49 42.44 -17.84
C LEU A 134 -1.99 42.46 -18.19
N ARG A 135 -1.14 42.79 -17.22
CA ARG A 135 0.32 42.75 -17.34
C ARG A 135 0.84 41.34 -17.60
N LEU A 136 0.35 40.33 -16.86
CA LEU A 136 0.69 38.93 -17.09
C LEU A 136 0.30 38.49 -18.51
N GLN A 137 -0.91 38.84 -18.98
CA GLN A 137 -1.35 38.55 -20.34
C GLN A 137 -0.45 39.18 -21.42
N ASN A 138 0.07 40.39 -21.17
CA ASN A 138 1.04 41.03 -22.06
C ASN A 138 2.40 40.30 -22.04
N CYS A 139 2.89 39.90 -20.87
CA CYS A 139 4.12 39.11 -20.73
C CYS A 139 4.01 37.70 -21.34
N GLU A 140 2.81 37.10 -21.36
CA GLU A 140 2.53 35.85 -22.09
C GLU A 140 2.59 36.05 -23.61
N GLN A 141 2.01 37.14 -24.13
CA GLN A 141 2.11 37.49 -25.55
C GLN A 141 3.56 37.77 -25.98
N GLU A 142 4.32 38.49 -25.16
CA GLU A 142 5.75 38.72 -25.38
C GLU A 142 6.54 37.39 -25.35
N ASN A 143 6.30 36.53 -24.36
CA ASN A 143 6.88 35.17 -24.33
C ASN A 143 6.53 34.36 -25.57
N LYS A 144 5.30 34.46 -26.09
CA LYS A 144 4.88 33.79 -27.33
C LYS A 144 5.64 34.34 -28.55
N MET A 145 5.86 35.64 -28.63
CA MET A 145 6.71 36.25 -29.67
C MET A 145 8.19 35.88 -29.53
N LEU A 146 8.73 35.82 -28.31
CA LEU A 146 10.11 35.40 -28.06
C LEU A 146 10.32 33.92 -28.39
N ARG A 147 9.38 33.04 -28.03
CA ARG A 147 9.39 31.63 -28.45
C ARG A 147 9.28 31.48 -29.97
N ALA A 148 8.49 32.31 -30.65
CA ALA A 148 8.45 32.32 -32.11
C ALA A 148 9.77 32.80 -32.74
N LYS A 149 10.41 33.84 -32.17
CA LYS A 149 11.76 34.29 -32.59
C LYS A 149 12.80 33.19 -32.37
N ILE A 150 12.83 32.56 -31.20
CA ILE A 150 13.72 31.42 -30.91
C ILE A 150 13.46 30.28 -31.90
N GLY A 151 12.21 29.90 -32.13
CA GLY A 151 11.84 28.86 -33.12
C GLY A 151 12.11 29.25 -34.59
N ASN A 152 12.36 30.52 -34.89
CA ASN A 152 12.89 30.97 -36.19
C ASN A 152 14.42 30.91 -36.21
N TYR A 153 15.11 31.34 -35.14
CA TYR A 153 16.57 31.22 -35.02
C TYR A 153 17.03 29.76 -35.00
N SER A 154 16.34 28.86 -34.31
CA SER A 154 16.63 27.42 -34.32
C SER A 154 16.46 26.81 -35.72
N ARG A 155 15.43 27.21 -36.49
CA ARG A 155 15.30 26.79 -37.90
C ARG A 155 16.40 27.36 -38.78
N GLY A 156 16.78 28.62 -38.60
CA GLY A 156 17.95 29.20 -39.28
C GLY A 156 19.26 28.47 -38.93
N PHE A 157 19.41 28.00 -37.69
CA PHE A 157 20.57 27.23 -37.24
C PHE A 157 20.55 25.79 -37.79
N GLU A 158 19.39 25.15 -37.87
CA GLU A 158 19.22 23.87 -38.57
C GLU A 158 19.45 23.99 -40.08
N GLU A 159 19.03 25.10 -40.72
CA GLU A 159 19.29 25.37 -42.14
C GLU A 159 20.78 25.64 -42.40
N LEU A 160 21.49 26.23 -41.44
CA LEU A 160 22.96 26.34 -41.47
C LEU A 160 23.63 24.97 -41.27
N GLN A 161 23.17 24.14 -40.34
CA GLN A 161 23.67 22.77 -40.17
C GLN A 161 23.37 21.86 -41.37
N LYS A 162 22.19 21.97 -41.99
CA LYS A 162 21.82 21.23 -43.21
C LYS A 162 22.53 21.75 -44.47
N LYS A 163 23.20 22.90 -44.38
CA LYS A 163 24.19 23.39 -45.37
C LYS A 163 25.64 23.03 -45.01
N SER A 164 25.88 22.35 -43.89
CA SER A 164 27.21 21.98 -43.39
C SER A 164 27.62 20.53 -43.70
N THR A 165 27.00 19.89 -44.70
CA THR A 165 27.22 18.46 -45.04
C THR A 165 27.45 18.18 -46.53
N VAL A 166 28.54 18.68 -47.11
CA VAL A 166 29.34 18.01 -48.16
C VAL A 166 30.83 18.48 -48.04
N PRO A 167 31.80 17.97 -48.82
CA PRO A 167 32.87 17.11 -48.33
C PRO A 167 34.20 17.82 -48.01
N SER A 168 35.18 17.03 -47.57
CA SER A 168 36.57 17.42 -47.37
C SER A 168 37.29 17.80 -48.68
N GLU A 169 37.42 19.09 -48.98
CA GLU A 169 38.24 19.52 -50.13
C GLU A 169 39.03 20.84 -49.96
N ILE A 170 39.28 21.27 -48.72
CA ILE A 170 40.30 22.31 -48.41
C ILE A 170 41.66 21.65 -48.17
N SER A 171 42.06 20.78 -49.11
CA SER A 171 43.34 20.03 -49.09
C SER A 171 43.83 19.70 -50.51
N LYS A 172 43.45 20.50 -51.51
CA LYS A 172 43.79 20.30 -52.94
C LYS A 172 44.18 21.60 -53.66
N ARG A 173 44.85 22.52 -52.96
CA ARG A 173 45.45 23.75 -53.53
C ARG A 173 46.87 24.06 -53.05
N SER A 174 47.45 23.26 -52.15
CA SER A 174 48.89 23.21 -51.87
C SER A 174 49.67 22.42 -52.94
N ASP A 175 49.01 21.47 -53.60
CA ASP A 175 49.71 20.36 -54.25
C ASP A 175 50.15 20.67 -55.69
N SER A 176 49.52 21.67 -56.34
CA SER A 176 49.86 22.06 -57.72
C SER A 176 51.16 22.86 -57.86
N GLU A 177 51.78 23.28 -56.76
CA GLU A 177 53.12 23.90 -56.77
C GLU A 177 54.21 22.92 -56.31
N VAL A 178 53.87 21.93 -55.48
CA VAL A 178 54.76 20.82 -55.11
C VAL A 178 55.12 19.95 -56.32
N GLU A 179 54.16 19.67 -57.22
CA GLU A 179 54.38 18.74 -58.33
C GLU A 179 55.42 19.23 -59.35
N LYS A 180 55.58 20.55 -59.53
CA LYS A 180 56.64 21.14 -60.37
C LYS A 180 58.07 20.98 -59.81
N TYR A 181 58.19 20.75 -58.51
CA TYR A 181 59.48 20.41 -57.90
C TYR A 181 59.75 18.89 -57.90
N LYS A 182 58.71 18.05 -57.88
CA LYS A 182 58.83 16.59 -58.05
C LYS A 182 59.28 16.17 -59.45
N GLU A 183 58.78 16.79 -60.52
CA GLU A 183 59.16 16.39 -61.90
C GLU A 183 60.68 16.53 -62.13
N ASN A 184 61.30 17.56 -61.54
CA ASN A 184 62.75 17.79 -61.63
C ASN A 184 63.57 16.83 -60.73
N LEU A 185 63.02 16.36 -59.61
CA LEU A 185 63.64 15.32 -58.79
C LEU A 185 63.54 13.94 -59.47
N SER A 186 62.35 13.60 -59.97
CA SER A 186 62.07 12.30 -60.61
C SER A 186 62.98 12.02 -61.81
N ALA A 187 63.32 13.04 -62.61
CA ALA A 187 64.25 12.91 -63.73
C ALA A 187 65.69 12.55 -63.31
N MET A 188 66.10 12.96 -62.10
CA MET A 188 67.44 12.70 -61.57
C MET A 188 67.49 11.40 -60.77
N GLU A 189 66.47 11.12 -59.96
CA GLU A 189 66.30 9.84 -59.25
C GLU A 189 66.20 8.66 -60.22
N LYS A 190 65.51 8.81 -61.36
CA LYS A 190 65.36 7.72 -62.34
C LYS A 190 66.67 7.29 -63.01
N ASN A 191 67.62 8.22 -63.21
CA ASN A 191 68.95 7.89 -63.72
C ASN A 191 69.85 7.25 -62.64
N LEU A 192 69.68 7.63 -61.37
CA LEU A 192 70.41 7.01 -60.27
C LEU A 192 69.88 5.59 -60.00
N TRP A 193 68.57 5.44 -59.86
CA TRP A 193 67.90 4.17 -59.59
C TRP A 193 68.22 3.09 -60.63
N GLN A 194 68.26 3.45 -61.93
CA GLN A 194 68.61 2.49 -62.97
C GLN A 194 70.08 2.01 -62.90
N LYS A 195 71.02 2.82 -62.38
CA LYS A 195 72.42 2.41 -62.17
C LYS A 195 72.71 1.81 -60.80
N THR A 196 71.90 2.10 -59.79
CA THR A 196 71.92 1.38 -58.52
C THR A 196 71.34 -0.01 -58.70
N SER A 197 70.19 -0.14 -59.39
CA SER A 197 69.50 -1.42 -59.62
C SER A 197 70.37 -2.45 -60.37
N GLU A 198 71.16 -2.05 -61.37
CA GLU A 198 72.07 -2.98 -62.07
C GLU A 198 73.21 -3.50 -61.18
N ASN A 199 73.69 -2.69 -60.23
CA ASN A 199 74.67 -3.14 -59.22
C ASN A 199 74.01 -3.93 -58.08
N GLU A 200 72.79 -3.56 -57.67
CA GLU A 200 72.02 -4.27 -56.66
C GLU A 200 71.62 -5.66 -57.14
N VAL A 201 71.27 -5.87 -58.41
CA VAL A 201 71.01 -7.21 -58.95
C VAL A 201 72.26 -8.09 -58.89
N LEU A 202 73.42 -7.61 -59.34
CA LEU A 202 74.66 -8.40 -59.30
C LEU A 202 75.20 -8.62 -57.88
N ALA A 203 75.02 -7.65 -56.97
CA ALA A 203 75.32 -7.81 -55.55
C ALA A 203 74.34 -8.78 -54.88
N HIS A 204 73.04 -8.69 -55.18
CA HIS A 204 71.99 -9.54 -54.61
C HIS A 204 72.00 -10.96 -55.19
N GLU A 205 72.51 -11.20 -56.40
CA GLU A 205 72.79 -12.55 -56.90
C GLU A 205 73.96 -13.19 -56.15
N LEU A 206 75.06 -12.44 -55.96
CA LEU A 206 76.23 -12.93 -55.23
C LEU A 206 75.92 -13.13 -53.73
N GLU A 207 75.10 -12.26 -53.15
CA GLU A 207 74.57 -12.44 -51.80
C GLU A 207 73.52 -13.57 -51.75
N ASN A 208 72.64 -13.74 -52.75
CA ASN A 208 71.72 -14.89 -52.83
C ASN A 208 72.47 -16.23 -52.80
N TYR A 209 73.65 -16.33 -53.41
CA TYR A 209 74.45 -17.57 -53.33
C TYR A 209 75.09 -17.77 -51.94
N LYS A 210 75.50 -16.70 -51.25
CA LYS A 210 75.93 -16.79 -49.85
C LYS A 210 74.76 -17.08 -48.92
N GLU A 211 73.62 -16.43 -49.10
CA GLU A 211 72.38 -16.63 -48.34
C GLU A 211 71.80 -18.01 -48.59
N LYS A 212 71.89 -18.59 -49.80
CA LYS A 212 71.52 -19.99 -50.03
C LYS A 212 72.48 -20.96 -49.36
N TYR A 213 73.79 -20.69 -49.37
CA TYR A 213 74.77 -21.53 -48.66
C TYR A 213 74.62 -21.40 -47.13
N ALA A 214 74.40 -20.19 -46.62
CA ALA A 214 74.17 -19.90 -45.20
C ALA A 214 72.78 -20.36 -44.74
N ALA A 215 71.75 -20.30 -45.59
CA ALA A 215 70.43 -20.88 -45.34
C ALA A 215 70.54 -22.40 -45.31
N MET A 216 71.22 -23.04 -46.26
CA MET A 216 71.43 -24.50 -46.26
C MET A 216 72.26 -24.96 -45.05
N MET A 217 73.29 -24.21 -44.64
CA MET A 217 74.02 -24.47 -43.39
C MET A 217 73.19 -24.15 -42.13
N SER A 218 72.34 -23.14 -42.17
CA SER A 218 71.35 -22.83 -41.13
C SER A 218 70.23 -23.86 -41.06
N GLU A 219 69.90 -24.51 -42.18
CA GLU A 219 68.86 -25.53 -42.31
C GLU A 219 69.38 -26.91 -41.91
N ILE A 220 70.63 -27.25 -42.25
CA ILE A 220 71.36 -28.36 -41.63
C ILE A 220 71.51 -28.10 -40.12
N GLY A 221 71.80 -26.86 -39.71
CA GLY A 221 71.84 -26.45 -38.30
C GLY A 221 70.49 -26.59 -37.59
N LYS A 222 69.40 -26.13 -38.23
CA LYS A 222 68.01 -26.25 -37.74
C LYS A 222 67.56 -27.69 -37.70
N LEU A 223 67.83 -28.51 -38.72
CA LEU A 223 67.50 -29.94 -38.71
C LEU A 223 68.31 -30.69 -37.65
N THR A 224 69.59 -30.34 -37.43
CA THR A 224 70.39 -30.91 -36.33
C THR A 224 69.88 -30.46 -34.96
N ALA A 225 69.41 -29.20 -34.85
CA ALA A 225 68.77 -28.68 -33.65
C ALA A 225 67.39 -29.31 -33.42
N GLU A 226 66.55 -29.45 -34.44
CA GLU A 226 65.22 -30.07 -34.43
C GLU A 226 65.29 -31.58 -34.19
N ILE A 227 66.34 -32.28 -34.62
CA ILE A 227 66.57 -33.67 -34.22
C ILE A 227 66.84 -33.71 -32.72
N LYS A 228 67.73 -32.87 -32.19
CA LYS A 228 67.99 -32.78 -30.75
C LYS A 228 66.78 -32.29 -29.94
N ASP A 229 65.98 -31.38 -30.49
CA ASP A 229 64.78 -30.87 -29.84
C ASP A 229 63.63 -31.88 -29.98
N ARG A 230 63.54 -32.69 -31.03
CA ARG A 230 62.64 -33.86 -31.08
C ARG A 230 63.10 -34.97 -30.13
N GLU A 231 64.40 -35.18 -29.94
CA GLU A 231 64.95 -36.09 -28.93
C GLU A 231 64.77 -35.57 -27.49
N ARG A 232 64.69 -34.24 -27.31
CA ARG A 232 64.35 -33.58 -26.04
C ARG A 232 62.85 -33.63 -25.80
N ILE A 233 62.04 -33.12 -26.72
CA ILE A 233 60.57 -33.19 -26.72
C ILE A 233 60.08 -34.63 -26.62
N SER A 234 60.77 -35.63 -27.17
CA SER A 234 60.38 -37.05 -26.99
C SER A 234 60.61 -37.54 -25.56
N ARG A 235 61.69 -37.11 -24.89
CA ARG A 235 61.92 -37.37 -23.45
C ARG A 235 60.98 -36.57 -22.56
N GLU A 236 60.84 -35.27 -22.81
CA GLU A 236 59.87 -34.40 -22.14
C GLU A 236 58.43 -34.91 -22.36
N SER A 237 58.10 -35.45 -23.54
CA SER A 237 56.81 -36.10 -23.81
C SER A 237 56.67 -37.44 -23.09
N LEU A 238 57.73 -38.22 -22.92
CA LEU A 238 57.69 -39.45 -22.12
C LEU A 238 57.48 -39.12 -20.64
N GLU A 239 58.19 -38.12 -20.10
CA GLU A 239 58.04 -37.61 -18.73
C GLU A 239 56.64 -37.00 -18.52
N VAL A 240 56.13 -36.22 -19.47
CA VAL A 240 54.75 -35.69 -19.49
C VAL A 240 53.72 -36.81 -19.69
N ILE A 241 54.00 -37.88 -20.42
CA ILE A 241 53.09 -39.05 -20.52
C ILE A 241 53.09 -39.87 -19.23
N THR A 242 54.18 -39.89 -18.45
CA THR A 242 54.15 -40.44 -17.09
C THR A 242 53.42 -39.51 -16.12
N GLY A 243 53.70 -38.21 -16.13
CA GLY A 243 52.99 -37.21 -15.34
C GLY A 243 51.48 -37.23 -15.61
N LEU A 244 51.08 -37.14 -16.88
CA LEU A 244 49.67 -37.24 -17.29
C LEU A 244 49.02 -38.59 -16.96
N LYS A 245 49.77 -39.67 -16.75
CA LYS A 245 49.21 -40.94 -16.22
C LYS A 245 48.99 -40.88 -14.72
N GLU A 246 49.85 -40.19 -13.98
CA GLU A 246 49.67 -39.94 -12.54
C GLU A 246 48.55 -38.91 -12.31
N ASP A 247 48.52 -37.82 -13.07
CA ASP A 247 47.44 -36.82 -13.09
C ASP A 247 46.11 -37.43 -13.53
N LEU A 248 46.06 -38.28 -14.57
CA LEU A 248 44.81 -38.93 -14.98
C LEU A 248 44.32 -39.95 -13.93
N ASN A 249 45.22 -40.53 -13.13
CA ASN A 249 44.84 -41.32 -11.95
C ASN A 249 44.40 -40.44 -10.77
N SER A 250 45.01 -39.26 -10.60
CA SER A 250 44.58 -38.24 -9.64
C SER A 250 43.18 -37.72 -9.98
N VAL A 251 42.98 -37.22 -11.19
CA VAL A 251 41.69 -36.76 -11.75
C VAL A 251 40.65 -37.88 -11.77
N ARG A 252 41.03 -39.16 -11.88
CA ARG A 252 40.09 -40.28 -11.66
C ARG A 252 39.63 -40.36 -10.19
N LYS A 253 40.52 -40.24 -9.21
CA LYS A 253 40.15 -40.15 -7.79
C LYS A 253 39.30 -38.91 -7.53
N GLU A 254 39.72 -37.74 -7.99
CA GLU A 254 38.98 -36.49 -7.82
C GLU A 254 37.60 -36.54 -8.47
N ARG A 255 37.47 -37.13 -9.67
CA ARG A 255 36.18 -37.40 -10.32
C ARG A 255 35.29 -38.29 -9.45
N ASP A 256 35.83 -39.36 -8.88
CA ASP A 256 35.04 -40.30 -8.08
C ASP A 256 34.68 -39.71 -6.71
N GLU A 257 35.56 -38.91 -6.12
CA GLU A 257 35.24 -38.06 -4.97
C GLU A 257 34.19 -36.98 -5.30
N LEU A 258 34.32 -36.29 -6.43
CA LEU A 258 33.35 -35.29 -6.90
C LEU A 258 32.00 -35.92 -7.22
N LYS A 259 31.97 -37.15 -7.76
CA LYS A 259 30.75 -37.93 -7.96
C LYS A 259 30.09 -38.26 -6.62
N ASN A 260 30.87 -38.69 -5.62
CA ASN A 260 30.36 -38.95 -4.28
C ASN A 260 29.88 -37.67 -3.57
N ARG A 261 30.61 -36.56 -3.71
CA ARG A 261 30.20 -35.23 -3.21
C ARG A 261 28.94 -34.74 -3.94
N HIS A 262 28.82 -34.96 -5.24
CA HIS A 262 27.63 -34.58 -6.03
C HIS A 262 26.41 -35.41 -5.66
N SER A 263 26.56 -36.71 -5.35
CA SER A 263 25.47 -37.51 -4.75
C SER A 263 25.08 -37.00 -3.36
N SER A 264 26.06 -36.65 -2.52
CA SER A 264 25.81 -36.06 -1.19
C SER A 264 25.06 -34.72 -1.29
N TYR A 265 25.52 -33.80 -2.14
CA TYR A 265 24.83 -32.54 -2.42
C TYR A 265 23.47 -32.77 -3.07
N GLY A 266 23.30 -33.77 -3.93
CA GLY A 266 22.00 -34.14 -4.50
C GLY A 266 20.97 -34.56 -3.45
N MET A 267 21.41 -35.25 -2.39
CA MET A 267 20.56 -35.55 -1.23
C MET A 267 20.29 -34.28 -0.40
N GLN A 268 21.32 -33.47 -0.11
CA GLN A 268 21.15 -32.22 0.66
C GLN A 268 20.24 -31.21 -0.04
N PHE A 269 20.35 -31.03 -1.35
CA PHE A 269 19.45 -30.16 -2.12
C PHE A 269 18.02 -30.71 -2.12
N LYS A 270 17.85 -32.03 -2.13
CA LYS A 270 16.51 -32.62 -1.97
C LYS A 270 15.93 -32.35 -0.58
N ASP A 271 16.70 -32.57 0.49
CA ASP A 271 16.25 -32.27 1.86
C ASP A 271 15.93 -30.77 2.05
N ILE A 272 16.67 -29.88 1.38
CA ILE A 272 16.40 -28.43 1.33
C ILE A 272 15.11 -28.15 0.56
N ILE A 273 14.90 -28.71 -0.63
CA ILE A 273 13.66 -28.51 -1.41
C ILE A 273 12.44 -29.07 -0.66
N ASP A 274 12.53 -30.27 -0.10
CA ASP A 274 11.44 -30.90 0.67
C ASP A 274 11.11 -30.10 1.96
N THR A 275 12.04 -29.30 2.49
CA THR A 275 11.80 -28.39 3.63
C THR A 275 11.37 -26.97 3.22
N GLU A 276 11.83 -26.44 2.08
CA GLU A 276 11.35 -25.19 1.50
C GLU A 276 9.90 -25.33 1.00
N GLU A 277 9.54 -26.41 0.30
CA GLU A 277 8.14 -26.66 -0.11
C GLU A 277 7.21 -26.76 1.11
N LYS A 278 7.66 -27.44 2.17
CA LYS A 278 6.88 -27.58 3.41
C LYS A 278 6.68 -26.23 4.10
N THR A 279 7.74 -25.44 4.26
CA THR A 279 7.65 -24.11 4.90
C THR A 279 6.86 -23.12 4.04
N HIS A 280 6.98 -23.15 2.71
CA HIS A 280 6.10 -22.39 1.82
C HIS A 280 4.63 -22.83 1.95
N SER A 281 4.36 -24.14 2.04
CA SER A 281 3.01 -24.68 2.25
C SER A 281 2.39 -24.19 3.58
N GLU A 282 3.19 -24.03 4.63
CA GLU A 282 2.76 -23.54 5.93
C GLU A 282 2.56 -22.00 5.93
N VAL A 283 3.52 -21.24 5.40
CA VAL A 283 3.42 -19.77 5.23
C VAL A 283 2.24 -19.37 4.34
N VAL A 284 1.97 -20.09 3.25
CA VAL A 284 0.81 -19.84 2.38
C VAL A 284 -0.52 -20.11 3.10
N LYS A 285 -0.58 -21.07 4.04
CA LYS A 285 -1.78 -21.29 4.86
C LYS A 285 -1.98 -20.13 5.85
N GLU A 286 -0.91 -19.66 6.50
CA GLU A 286 -0.97 -18.55 7.47
C GLU A 286 -1.27 -17.19 6.82
N LEU A 287 -0.72 -16.91 5.63
CA LEU A 287 -1.11 -15.75 4.84
C LEU A 287 -2.60 -15.81 4.42
N ASN A 288 -3.11 -17.00 4.10
CA ASN A 288 -4.53 -17.17 3.76
C ASN A 288 -5.47 -17.02 4.96
N THR A 289 -5.10 -17.49 6.16
CA THR A 289 -5.91 -17.26 7.38
C THR A 289 -5.89 -15.79 7.78
N THR A 290 -4.71 -15.18 7.87
CA THR A 290 -4.57 -13.76 8.24
C THR A 290 -5.22 -12.82 7.22
N HIS A 291 -5.21 -13.14 5.92
CA HIS A 291 -5.94 -12.38 4.91
C HIS A 291 -7.46 -12.53 5.06
N LYS A 292 -7.98 -13.75 5.31
CA LYS A 292 -9.40 -13.98 5.60
C LYS A 292 -9.86 -13.22 6.85
N GLU A 293 -9.04 -13.19 7.90
CA GLU A 293 -9.31 -12.39 9.10
C GLU A 293 -9.32 -10.89 8.82
N LYS A 294 -8.30 -10.34 8.16
CA LYS A 294 -8.25 -8.92 7.80
C LYS A 294 -9.46 -8.54 6.95
N SER A 295 -9.81 -9.36 5.95
CA SER A 295 -11.01 -9.19 5.12
C SER A 295 -12.31 -9.20 5.93
N SER A 296 -12.46 -10.10 6.91
CA SER A 296 -13.66 -10.14 7.76
C SER A 296 -13.76 -8.95 8.71
N ARG A 297 -12.63 -8.47 9.26
CA ARG A 297 -12.55 -7.22 10.05
C ARG A 297 -12.92 -6.00 9.21
N PHE A 298 -12.42 -5.89 7.97
CA PHE A 298 -12.82 -4.81 7.06
C PHE A 298 -14.30 -4.88 6.67
N LYS A 299 -14.86 -6.07 6.38
CA LYS A 299 -16.30 -6.24 6.11
C LYS A 299 -17.15 -5.80 7.30
N LYS A 300 -16.79 -6.17 8.54
CA LYS A 300 -17.46 -5.66 9.75
C LYS A 300 -17.39 -4.13 9.84
N LYS A 301 -16.20 -3.54 9.70
CA LYS A 301 -16.01 -2.08 9.79
C LYS A 301 -16.78 -1.31 8.71
N ILE A 302 -16.89 -1.84 7.49
CA ILE A 302 -17.69 -1.26 6.40
C ILE A 302 -19.19 -1.32 6.72
N ILE A 303 -19.69 -2.43 7.28
CA ILE A 303 -21.11 -2.54 7.70
C ILE A 303 -21.42 -1.56 8.85
N GLU A 304 -20.49 -1.41 9.79
CA GLU A 304 -20.63 -0.50 10.93
C GLU A 304 -20.57 0.98 10.49
N GLN A 305 -19.63 1.34 9.60
CA GLN A 305 -19.59 2.67 8.98
C GLN A 305 -20.86 2.98 8.17
N LYS A 306 -21.43 1.99 7.45
CA LYS A 306 -22.72 2.17 6.76
C LYS A 306 -23.87 2.45 7.73
N LYS A 307 -23.91 1.78 8.89
CA LYS A 307 -24.91 2.07 9.95
C LYS A 307 -24.74 3.49 10.50
N ILE A 308 -23.49 3.91 10.77
CA ILE A 308 -23.21 5.27 11.27
C ILE A 308 -23.63 6.33 10.24
N ILE A 309 -23.32 6.13 8.96
CA ILE A 309 -23.76 7.02 7.87
C ILE A 309 -25.30 7.08 7.83
N GLN A 310 -26.00 5.95 7.88
CA GLN A 310 -27.46 5.91 7.84
C GLN A 310 -28.10 6.61 9.06
N VAL A 311 -27.50 6.53 10.25
CA VAL A 311 -27.96 7.29 11.43
C VAL A 311 -27.76 8.79 11.23
N LEU A 312 -26.57 9.21 10.77
CA LEU A 312 -26.27 10.62 10.50
C LEU A 312 -27.15 11.20 9.37
N GLU A 313 -27.48 10.41 8.34
CA GLU A 313 -28.41 10.80 7.28
C GLU A 313 -29.82 11.06 7.84
N ASN A 314 -30.31 10.19 8.72
CA ASN A 314 -31.60 10.36 9.41
C ASN A 314 -31.60 11.59 10.33
N GLU A 315 -30.56 11.78 11.15
CA GLU A 315 -30.40 12.95 12.02
C GLU A 315 -30.36 14.25 11.21
N LEU A 316 -29.67 14.26 10.06
CA LEU A 316 -29.57 15.42 9.17
C LEU A 316 -30.90 15.70 8.46
N THR A 317 -31.73 14.69 8.13
CA THR A 317 -33.10 14.93 7.67
C THR A 317 -33.99 15.53 8.77
N VAL A 318 -33.96 15.02 10.00
CA VAL A 318 -34.73 15.59 11.13
C VAL A 318 -34.30 17.02 11.43
N ALA A 319 -32.98 17.31 11.42
CA ALA A 319 -32.47 18.67 11.59
C ALA A 319 -32.95 19.63 10.50
N ARG A 320 -33.06 19.18 9.24
CA ARG A 320 -33.65 19.99 8.15
C ARG A 320 -35.14 20.25 8.35
N GLU A 321 -35.91 19.25 8.78
CA GLU A 321 -37.35 19.42 9.06
C GLU A 321 -37.60 20.39 10.21
N VAL A 322 -36.80 20.32 11.28
CA VAL A 322 -36.84 21.28 12.39
C VAL A 322 -36.43 22.69 11.94
N ALA A 323 -35.35 22.82 11.17
CA ALA A 323 -34.89 24.12 10.68
C ALA A 323 -35.89 24.80 9.73
N GLU A 324 -36.49 24.06 8.80
CA GLU A 324 -37.50 24.60 7.87
C GLU A 324 -38.83 24.91 8.61
N SER A 325 -39.21 24.11 9.61
CA SER A 325 -40.36 24.41 10.49
C SER A 325 -40.13 25.68 11.32
N SER A 326 -38.92 25.84 11.88
CA SER A 326 -38.51 27.03 12.63
C SER A 326 -38.54 28.28 11.74
N LYS A 327 -37.93 28.20 10.55
CA LYS A 327 -37.97 29.25 9.52
C LYS A 327 -39.42 29.67 9.18
N GLN A 328 -40.32 28.72 8.94
CA GLN A 328 -41.74 29.04 8.69
C GLN A 328 -42.43 29.70 9.89
N GLY A 329 -42.04 29.33 11.12
CA GLY A 329 -42.49 30.02 12.34
C GLY A 329 -42.01 31.47 12.39
N HIS A 330 -40.74 31.71 12.08
CA HIS A 330 -40.16 33.06 12.00
C HIS A 330 -40.77 33.90 10.88
N GLU A 331 -41.01 33.35 9.69
CA GLU A 331 -41.68 34.03 8.57
C GLU A 331 -43.10 34.46 8.95
N ARG A 332 -43.90 33.59 9.59
CA ARG A 332 -45.24 33.94 10.10
C ARG A 332 -45.18 35.04 11.16
N SER A 333 -44.20 34.96 12.07
CA SER A 333 -44.01 35.95 13.14
C SER A 333 -43.58 37.31 12.59
N LEU A 334 -42.76 37.33 11.54
CA LEU A 334 -42.36 38.54 10.84
C LEU A 334 -43.54 39.20 10.10
N ILE A 335 -44.42 38.41 9.46
CA ILE A 335 -45.63 38.92 8.81
C ILE A 335 -46.56 39.58 9.85
N ILE A 336 -46.80 38.93 10.99
CA ILE A 336 -47.61 39.50 12.09
C ILE A 336 -46.99 40.82 12.60
N ALA A 337 -45.68 40.84 12.84
CA ALA A 337 -44.98 42.05 13.28
C ALA A 337 -45.04 43.18 12.24
N GLN A 338 -45.00 42.87 10.93
CA GLN A 338 -45.19 43.85 9.86
C GLN A 338 -46.61 44.40 9.82
N GLU A 339 -47.63 43.57 10.01
CA GLU A 339 -49.02 44.03 10.12
C GLU A 339 -49.24 44.92 11.36
N ASP A 340 -48.67 44.56 12.51
CA ASP A 340 -48.82 45.34 13.73
C ASP A 340 -48.05 46.67 13.67
N LEU A 341 -46.84 46.69 13.09
CA LEU A 341 -46.13 47.94 12.76
C LEU A 341 -46.95 48.82 11.80
N LYS A 342 -47.66 48.22 10.83
CA LYS A 342 -48.56 48.96 9.92
C LYS A 342 -49.75 49.55 10.68
N LYS A 343 -50.40 48.80 11.58
CA LYS A 343 -51.50 49.28 12.44
C LYS A 343 -51.03 50.43 13.35
N VAL A 344 -49.85 50.29 13.98
CA VAL A 344 -49.24 51.34 14.81
C VAL A 344 -48.93 52.60 13.99
N LYS A 345 -48.37 52.45 12.78
CA LYS A 345 -48.15 53.57 11.86
C LYS A 345 -49.47 54.27 11.49
N GLU A 346 -50.49 53.53 11.10
CA GLU A 346 -51.81 54.09 10.73
C GLU A 346 -52.47 54.83 11.92
N GLN A 347 -52.29 54.35 13.14
CA GLN A 347 -52.73 55.01 14.37
C GLN A 347 -51.95 56.31 14.66
N TRP A 348 -50.62 56.32 14.51
CA TRP A 348 -49.80 57.53 14.65
C TRP A 348 -50.14 58.57 13.57
N GLU A 349 -50.25 58.17 12.30
CA GLU A 349 -50.67 59.06 11.21
C GLU A 349 -52.09 59.60 11.43
N LYS A 350 -52.98 58.86 12.11
CA LYS A 350 -54.29 59.37 12.55
C LYS A 350 -54.14 60.39 13.68
N ARG A 351 -53.34 60.11 14.72
CA ARG A 351 -53.16 61.04 15.85
C ARG A 351 -52.45 62.33 15.46
N CYS A 352 -51.50 62.30 14.53
CA CYS A 352 -50.89 63.52 13.97
C CYS A 352 -51.95 64.40 13.29
N ARG A 353 -52.80 63.83 12.43
CA ARG A 353 -53.90 64.58 11.77
C ARG A 353 -54.96 65.10 12.74
N GLU A 354 -55.18 64.42 13.87
CA GLU A 354 -56.02 64.94 14.95
C GLU A 354 -55.37 66.12 15.66
N LEU A 355 -54.08 66.03 16.01
CA LEU A 355 -53.32 67.12 16.62
C LEU A 355 -53.19 68.35 15.69
N GLU A 356 -52.92 68.15 14.40
CA GLU A 356 -52.93 69.21 13.39
C GLU A 356 -54.28 69.94 13.34
N LYS A 357 -55.38 69.20 13.45
CA LYS A 357 -56.74 69.75 13.50
C LYS A 357 -57.02 70.47 14.83
N GLU A 358 -56.60 69.90 15.96
CA GLU A 358 -56.70 70.52 17.30
C GLU A 358 -55.93 71.86 17.32
N HIS A 359 -54.70 71.90 16.81
CA HIS A 359 -53.90 73.13 16.67
C HIS A 359 -54.52 74.14 15.69
N SER A 360 -55.05 73.70 14.54
CA SER A 360 -55.71 74.58 13.56
C SER A 360 -56.99 75.22 14.11
N LEU A 361 -57.79 74.46 14.88
CA LEU A 361 -58.95 74.98 15.60
C LEU A 361 -58.51 75.98 16.67
N HIS A 362 -57.53 75.64 17.51
CA HIS A 362 -57.08 76.55 18.58
C HIS A 362 -56.44 77.84 18.04
N PHE A 363 -55.70 77.77 16.92
CA PHE A 363 -55.22 78.96 16.21
C PHE A 363 -56.38 79.84 15.74
N SER A 364 -57.44 79.23 15.19
CA SER A 364 -58.64 79.92 14.74
C SER A 364 -59.42 80.55 15.91
N GLU A 365 -59.49 79.88 17.07
CA GLU A 365 -60.06 80.44 18.31
C GLU A 365 -59.27 81.64 18.83
N ILE A 366 -57.94 81.56 18.84
CA ILE A 366 -57.06 82.67 19.24
C ILE A 366 -57.22 83.84 18.27
N GLN A 367 -57.26 83.57 16.96
CA GLN A 367 -57.49 84.59 15.93
C GLN A 367 -58.85 85.27 16.10
N ALA A 368 -59.92 84.51 16.37
CA ALA A 368 -61.24 85.06 16.65
C ALA A 368 -61.29 85.88 17.96
N LYS A 369 -60.61 85.42 19.02
CA LYS A 369 -60.47 86.18 20.29
C LYS A 369 -59.74 87.51 20.07
N HIS A 370 -58.62 87.50 19.34
CA HIS A 370 -57.90 88.73 18.99
C HIS A 370 -58.75 89.67 18.11
N GLN A 371 -59.51 89.15 17.13
CA GLN A 371 -60.45 89.97 16.35
C GLN A 371 -61.56 90.59 17.22
N SER A 372 -62.10 89.83 18.18
CA SER A 372 -63.08 90.35 19.14
C SER A 372 -62.49 91.45 20.03
N GLN A 373 -61.27 91.26 20.55
CA GLN A 373 -60.56 92.27 21.35
C GLN A 373 -60.22 93.53 20.54
N ILE A 374 -59.86 93.39 19.26
CA ILE A 374 -59.64 94.53 18.36
C ILE A 374 -60.95 95.31 18.15
N ALA A 375 -62.07 94.62 17.93
CA ALA A 375 -63.38 95.25 17.77
C ALA A 375 -63.87 95.93 19.07
N GLU A 376 -63.61 95.32 20.23
CA GLU A 376 -63.92 95.87 21.56
C GLU A 376 -63.07 97.11 21.88
N LEU A 377 -61.77 97.09 21.57
CA LEU A 377 -60.89 98.25 21.66
C LEU A 377 -61.31 99.37 20.69
N GLN A 378 -61.63 99.03 19.43
CA GLN A 378 -62.15 100.01 18.45
C GLN A 378 -63.43 100.67 18.96
N ARG A 379 -64.35 99.88 19.54
CA ARG A 379 -65.55 100.39 20.18
C ARG A 379 -65.24 101.31 21.35
N HIS A 380 -64.39 100.91 22.30
CA HIS A 380 -63.99 101.78 23.42
C HIS A 380 -63.30 103.08 22.96
N TYR A 381 -62.50 103.03 21.90
CA TYR A 381 -61.93 104.25 21.31
C TYR A 381 -63.01 105.15 20.68
N GLN A 382 -64.05 104.59 20.07
CA GLN A 382 -65.16 105.35 19.52
C GLN A 382 -66.06 105.91 20.63
N ASP A 383 -66.43 105.11 21.64
CA ASP A 383 -67.20 105.53 22.82
C ASP A 383 -66.49 106.72 23.52
N LEU A 384 -65.15 106.65 23.68
CA LEU A 384 -64.32 107.72 24.26
C LEU A 384 -64.25 108.98 23.37
N LEU A 385 -64.29 108.83 22.04
CA LEU A 385 -64.36 109.96 21.11
C LEU A 385 -65.75 110.62 21.15
N GLU A 386 -66.82 109.84 21.20
CA GLU A 386 -68.18 110.34 21.35
C GLU A 386 -68.41 111.02 22.71
N GLU A 387 -67.85 110.47 23.79
CA GLU A 387 -67.81 111.10 25.12
C GLU A 387 -67.05 112.44 25.07
N LYS A 388 -65.84 112.49 24.48
CA LYS A 388 -65.10 113.75 24.32
C LYS A 388 -65.81 114.76 23.42
N ILE A 389 -66.50 114.33 22.37
CA ILE A 389 -67.32 115.23 21.52
C ILE A 389 -68.48 115.79 22.33
N LYS A 390 -69.15 114.97 23.15
CA LYS A 390 -70.23 115.37 24.05
C LYS A 390 -69.73 116.32 25.14
N ASP A 391 -68.55 116.08 25.70
CA ASP A 391 -67.91 116.99 26.66
C ASP A 391 -67.53 118.31 25.99
N PHE A 392 -66.94 118.31 24.79
CA PHE A 392 -66.70 119.55 24.03
C PHE A 392 -67.99 120.30 23.69
N GLN A 393 -69.09 119.60 23.39
CA GLN A 393 -70.41 120.23 23.18
C GLN A 393 -71.00 120.77 24.49
N SER A 394 -70.81 120.07 25.60
CA SER A 394 -71.20 120.50 26.95
C SER A 394 -70.42 121.75 27.37
N ASP A 395 -69.09 121.75 27.21
CA ASP A 395 -68.24 122.89 27.54
C ASP A 395 -68.40 124.06 26.57
N HIS A 396 -68.64 123.82 25.28
CA HIS A 396 -69.02 124.90 24.37
C HIS A 396 -70.39 125.48 24.75
N SER A 397 -71.33 124.66 25.24
CA SER A 397 -72.63 125.14 25.75
C SER A 397 -72.50 125.88 27.09
N SER A 398 -71.61 125.42 27.97
CA SER A 398 -71.32 126.03 29.28
C SER A 398 -70.56 127.35 29.11
N GLN A 399 -69.59 127.40 28.20
CA GLN A 399 -68.89 128.63 27.78
C GLN A 399 -69.85 129.59 27.08
N PHE A 400 -70.69 129.15 26.14
CA PHE A 400 -71.68 130.03 25.49
C PHE A 400 -72.73 130.57 26.48
N SER A 401 -73.09 129.78 27.50
CA SER A 401 -73.95 130.23 28.59
C SER A 401 -73.25 131.22 29.53
N ARG A 402 -71.98 130.97 29.87
CA ARG A 402 -71.12 131.92 30.61
C ARG A 402 -70.86 133.20 29.82
N GLN A 403 -70.67 133.11 28.51
CA GLN A 403 -70.52 134.25 27.61
C GLN A 403 -71.77 135.11 27.64
N LYS A 404 -72.96 134.52 27.47
CA LYS A 404 -74.24 135.24 27.61
C LYS A 404 -74.48 135.82 29.00
N ALA A 405 -74.10 135.11 30.07
CA ALA A 405 -74.19 135.63 31.43
C ALA A 405 -73.24 136.81 31.64
N LEU A 406 -71.99 136.70 31.16
CA LEU A 406 -71.01 137.79 31.18
C LEU A 406 -71.46 138.97 30.33
N ASP A 407 -72.01 138.78 29.13
CA ASP A 407 -72.50 139.87 28.28
C ASP A 407 -73.69 140.59 28.94
N PHE A 408 -74.58 139.84 29.62
CA PHE A 408 -75.71 140.40 30.37
C PHE A 408 -75.24 141.15 31.62
N GLU A 409 -74.25 140.63 32.34
CA GLU A 409 -73.67 141.25 33.53
C GLU A 409 -72.73 142.42 33.20
N LEU A 410 -72.03 142.38 32.06
CA LEU A 410 -71.25 143.50 31.53
C LEU A 410 -72.21 144.63 31.13
N LYS A 411 -73.34 144.31 30.50
CA LYS A 411 -74.38 145.30 30.19
C LYS A 411 -74.97 145.91 31.46
N ARG A 412 -75.35 145.08 32.44
CA ARG A 412 -75.78 145.55 33.78
C ARG A 412 -74.74 146.45 34.43
N MET A 413 -73.45 146.08 34.41
CA MET A 413 -72.36 146.91 34.95
C MET A 413 -72.08 148.19 34.13
N MET A 414 -72.34 148.22 32.83
CA MET A 414 -72.25 149.44 32.02
C MET A 414 -73.36 150.41 32.42
N ASP A 415 -74.60 149.93 32.47
CA ASP A 415 -75.78 150.71 32.84
C ASP A 415 -75.68 151.21 34.30
N GLU A 416 -75.20 150.37 35.23
CA GLU A 416 -74.92 150.74 36.63
C GLU A 416 -73.73 151.71 36.76
N LYS A 417 -72.65 151.56 35.97
CA LYS A 417 -71.52 152.50 36.00
C LYS A 417 -71.86 153.88 35.46
N ILE A 418 -72.73 153.97 34.45
CA ILE A 418 -73.19 155.26 33.93
C ILE A 418 -73.92 156.03 35.06
N LEU A 419 -74.83 155.35 35.78
CA LEU A 419 -75.53 155.93 36.93
C LEU A 419 -74.63 156.26 38.14
N GLN A 420 -73.54 155.52 38.36
CA GLN A 420 -72.61 155.80 39.46
C GLN A 420 -71.62 156.94 39.15
N LEU A 421 -71.19 157.06 37.88
CA LEU A 421 -70.28 158.12 37.42
C LEU A 421 -70.94 159.52 37.43
N GLU A 422 -72.26 159.59 37.43
CA GLU A 422 -73.01 160.85 37.59
C GLU A 422 -73.12 161.33 39.05
N LYS A 423 -72.64 160.55 40.05
CA LYS A 423 -73.00 160.77 41.46
C LYS A 423 -71.87 160.96 42.47
N ASP A 424 -70.73 160.28 42.32
CA ASP A 424 -69.67 160.26 43.34
C ASP A 424 -68.36 160.95 42.90
N PHE A 425 -68.16 162.20 43.35
CA PHE A 425 -66.92 162.96 43.12
C PHE A 425 -66.19 163.25 44.45
N ILE A 426 -65.41 162.28 44.95
CA ILE A 426 -64.67 162.37 46.22
C ILE A 426 -63.18 161.98 46.03
N SER A 427 -62.30 162.52 46.90
CA SER A 427 -60.87 162.70 46.63
C SER A 427 -59.96 161.48 46.76
N LEU A 428 -58.89 161.50 45.94
CA LEU A 428 -57.91 160.42 45.73
C LEU A 428 -57.16 159.93 46.99
N THR A 429 -57.05 160.77 48.02
CA THR A 429 -56.09 160.59 49.14
C THR A 429 -56.39 159.44 50.09
N LYS A 430 -57.59 158.84 50.06
CA LYS A 430 -57.87 157.61 50.83
C LYS A 430 -57.45 156.32 50.11
N HIS A 431 -57.45 156.27 48.78
CA HIS A 431 -57.13 155.06 48.04
C HIS A 431 -55.66 154.64 48.20
N GLU A 432 -54.72 155.58 48.19
CA GLU A 432 -53.30 155.26 48.32
C GLU A 432 -52.93 154.59 49.64
N SER A 433 -53.63 154.92 50.73
CA SER A 433 -53.38 154.34 52.05
C SER A 433 -53.74 152.85 52.06
N VAL A 434 -54.94 152.52 51.57
CA VAL A 434 -55.46 151.14 51.54
C VAL A 434 -54.64 150.27 50.58
N ILE A 435 -54.32 150.79 49.39
CA ILE A 435 -53.54 150.06 48.38
C ILE A 435 -52.12 149.75 48.89
N LYS A 436 -51.46 150.68 49.61
CA LYS A 436 -50.15 150.44 50.23
C LYS A 436 -50.21 149.38 51.34
N GLU A 437 -51.29 149.34 52.12
CA GLU A 437 -51.46 148.33 53.17
C GLU A 437 -51.74 146.94 52.58
N GLU A 438 -52.65 146.80 51.62
CA GLU A 438 -52.96 145.49 51.00
C GLU A 438 -51.79 144.94 50.19
N THR A 439 -51.09 145.77 49.41
CA THR A 439 -49.89 145.32 48.68
C THR A 439 -48.77 144.84 49.61
N SER A 440 -48.67 145.38 50.84
CA SER A 440 -47.74 144.86 51.85
C SER A 440 -48.14 143.46 52.34
N LYS A 441 -49.43 143.25 52.66
CA LYS A 441 -49.97 141.97 53.14
C LYS A 441 -49.87 140.87 52.08
N LEU A 442 -50.25 141.19 50.83
CA LEU A 442 -50.18 140.25 49.71
C LEU A 442 -48.73 139.83 49.41
N ARG A 443 -47.78 140.76 49.49
CA ARG A 443 -46.35 140.48 49.28
C ARG A 443 -45.76 139.56 50.36
N ILE A 444 -46.22 139.67 51.61
CA ILE A 444 -45.84 138.74 52.69
C ILE A 444 -46.42 137.34 52.41
N LYS A 445 -47.71 137.26 52.03
CA LYS A 445 -48.37 135.97 51.73
C LYS A 445 -47.70 135.22 50.59
N HIS A 446 -47.43 135.88 49.45
CA HIS A 446 -46.71 135.26 48.33
C HIS A 446 -45.28 134.83 48.73
N LEU A 447 -44.59 135.56 49.62
CA LEU A 447 -43.27 135.15 50.13
C LEU A 447 -43.31 133.93 51.07
N GLN A 448 -44.44 133.63 51.70
CA GLN A 448 -44.64 132.37 52.42
C GLN A 448 -44.97 131.23 51.45
N GLU A 449 -45.88 131.45 50.51
CA GLU A 449 -46.29 130.46 49.51
C GLU A 449 -45.13 130.00 48.62
N ILE A 450 -44.24 130.93 48.21
CA ILE A 450 -43.00 130.60 47.50
C ILE A 450 -42.12 129.68 48.33
N ARG A 451 -41.89 129.99 49.62
CA ARG A 451 -41.06 129.14 50.51
C ARG A 451 -41.66 127.75 50.72
N GLU A 452 -42.99 127.66 50.88
CA GLU A 452 -43.66 126.35 51.02
C GLU A 452 -43.55 125.50 49.75
N ILE A 453 -43.60 126.12 48.58
CA ILE A 453 -43.39 125.45 47.29
C ILE A 453 -41.91 125.04 47.13
N GLU A 454 -40.96 125.92 47.44
CA GLU A 454 -39.52 125.62 47.46
C GLU A 454 -39.21 124.47 48.41
N GLU A 455 -39.78 124.45 49.62
CA GLU A 455 -39.53 123.39 50.61
C GLU A 455 -40.15 122.04 50.19
N LYS A 456 -41.34 122.05 49.55
CA LYS A 456 -41.96 120.84 48.97
C LYS A 456 -41.14 120.31 47.79
N CYS A 457 -40.81 121.14 46.81
CA CYS A 457 -39.98 120.75 45.66
C CYS A 457 -38.61 120.23 46.09
N ASN A 458 -37.96 120.84 47.09
CA ASN A 458 -36.68 120.35 47.60
C ASN A 458 -36.83 118.98 48.30
N LYS A 459 -37.90 118.74 49.07
CA LYS A 459 -38.17 117.43 49.68
C LYS A 459 -38.41 116.35 48.63
N GLU A 460 -39.23 116.64 47.60
CA GLU A 460 -39.50 115.71 46.50
C GLU A 460 -38.26 115.44 45.64
N LEU A 461 -37.40 116.43 45.41
CA LEU A 461 -36.11 116.24 44.76
C LEU A 461 -35.18 115.37 45.60
N ILE A 462 -35.10 115.59 46.91
CA ILE A 462 -34.25 114.80 47.81
C ILE A 462 -34.72 113.34 47.88
N THR A 463 -36.01 113.06 48.00
CA THR A 463 -36.53 111.69 47.95
C THR A 463 -36.26 111.04 46.60
N ARG A 464 -36.58 111.72 45.49
CA ARG A 464 -36.38 111.16 44.15
C ARG A 464 -34.90 110.91 43.81
N ILE A 465 -33.99 111.76 44.31
CA ILE A 465 -32.53 111.52 44.22
C ILE A 465 -32.11 110.32 45.08
N LYS A 466 -32.73 110.10 46.25
CA LYS A 466 -32.49 108.89 47.06
C LYS A 466 -32.97 107.65 46.33
N ASP A 467 -34.20 107.65 45.83
CA ASP A 467 -34.83 106.50 45.15
C ASP A 467 -34.03 106.09 43.90
N ILE A 468 -33.56 107.06 43.10
CA ILE A 468 -32.68 106.81 41.95
C ILE A 468 -31.33 106.22 42.39
N LYS A 469 -30.75 106.66 43.51
CA LYS A 469 -29.53 106.04 44.06
C LYS A 469 -29.76 104.61 44.54
N GLU A 470 -30.86 104.38 45.25
CA GLU A 470 -31.26 103.05 45.76
C GLU A 470 -31.45 102.05 44.60
N GLN A 471 -32.17 102.46 43.55
CA GLN A 471 -32.38 101.67 42.33
C GLN A 471 -31.07 101.37 41.59
N ASN A 472 -30.23 102.38 41.36
CA ASN A 472 -28.94 102.20 40.69
C ASN A 472 -28.00 101.26 41.48
N LEU A 473 -28.09 101.26 42.82
CA LEU A 473 -27.29 100.38 43.67
C LEU A 473 -27.75 98.92 43.58
N GLN A 474 -29.08 98.68 43.57
CA GLN A 474 -29.64 97.34 43.31
C GLN A 474 -29.31 96.81 41.91
N ASP A 475 -29.34 97.66 40.88
CA ASP A 475 -29.00 97.23 39.52
C ASP A 475 -27.49 97.00 39.32
N LEU A 476 -26.63 97.75 40.03
CA LEU A 476 -25.19 97.44 40.12
C LEU A 476 -24.92 96.10 40.84
N GLU A 477 -25.65 95.80 41.92
CA GLU A 477 -25.56 94.52 42.62
C GLU A 477 -26.02 93.35 41.72
N ARG A 478 -27.14 93.51 41.01
CA ARG A 478 -27.62 92.55 40.00
C ARG A 478 -26.62 92.33 38.87
N LEU A 479 -25.96 93.37 38.40
CA LEU A 479 -24.92 93.25 37.36
C LEU A 479 -23.66 92.55 37.90
N THR A 480 -23.25 92.88 39.13
CA THR A 480 -22.13 92.21 39.82
C THR A 480 -22.39 90.71 39.97
N ASN A 481 -23.60 90.34 40.42
CA ASN A 481 -24.01 88.95 40.58
C ASN A 481 -24.15 88.18 39.24
N LYS A 482 -24.40 88.88 38.13
CA LYS A 482 -24.32 88.26 36.78
C LYS A 482 -22.88 88.05 36.33
N ILE A 483 -21.99 89.00 36.62
CA ILE A 483 -20.56 88.89 36.28
C ILE A 483 -19.94 87.71 37.01
N THR A 484 -20.19 87.53 38.31
CA THR A 484 -19.64 86.39 39.07
C THR A 484 -20.13 85.03 38.55
N VAL A 485 -21.40 84.91 38.16
CA VAL A 485 -21.94 83.70 37.51
C VAL A 485 -21.24 83.41 36.19
N PHE A 486 -21.11 84.41 35.30
CA PHE A 486 -20.37 84.25 34.04
C PHE A 486 -18.88 83.95 34.26
N GLU A 487 -18.26 84.40 35.35
CA GLU A 487 -16.89 84.04 35.70
C GLU A 487 -16.75 82.60 36.17
N SER A 488 -17.73 82.05 36.92
CA SER A 488 -17.78 80.61 37.23
C SER A 488 -18.03 79.76 35.98
N GLU A 489 -19.03 80.10 35.16
CA GLU A 489 -19.30 79.38 33.90
C GLU A 489 -18.07 79.36 32.98
N ARG A 490 -17.33 80.48 32.89
CA ARG A 490 -16.07 80.55 32.14
C ARG A 490 -14.97 79.67 32.75
N ALA A 491 -14.90 79.56 34.08
CA ALA A 491 -13.94 78.67 34.73
C ALA A 491 -14.23 77.19 34.44
N ASP A 492 -15.50 76.80 34.53
CA ASP A 492 -15.95 75.43 34.24
C ASP A 492 -15.73 75.07 32.77
N LEU A 493 -16.05 75.97 31.83
CA LEU A 493 -15.76 75.79 30.40
C LEU A 493 -14.25 75.68 30.11
N VAL A 494 -13.39 76.39 30.84
CA VAL A 494 -11.93 76.26 30.73
C VAL A 494 -11.44 74.92 31.28
N MET A 495 -12.07 74.38 32.32
CA MET A 495 -11.75 73.05 32.85
C MET A 495 -12.24 71.94 31.91
N ALA A 496 -13.47 72.02 31.41
CA ALA A 496 -14.02 71.10 30.42
C ALA A 496 -13.14 71.06 29.15
N LYS A 497 -12.70 72.23 28.66
CA LYS A 497 -11.76 72.32 27.54
C LYS A 497 -10.45 71.58 27.82
N ARG A 498 -9.84 71.76 29.00
CA ARG A 498 -8.58 71.08 29.36
C ARG A 498 -8.73 69.56 29.40
N ASN A 499 -9.86 69.07 29.94
CA ASN A 499 -10.14 67.63 29.97
C ASN A 499 -10.22 67.07 28.54
N LEU A 500 -10.98 67.73 27.65
CA LEU A 500 -11.07 67.36 26.23
C LEU A 500 -9.71 67.44 25.50
N GLU A 501 -8.85 68.42 25.82
CA GLU A 501 -7.48 68.50 25.29
C GLU A 501 -6.62 67.30 25.76
N THR A 502 -6.78 66.83 27.00
CA THR A 502 -6.09 65.61 27.48
C THR A 502 -6.65 64.31 26.91
N GLU A 503 -7.96 64.20 26.73
CA GLU A 503 -8.60 63.04 26.09
C GLU A 503 -8.23 62.93 24.60
N LEU A 504 -8.22 64.06 23.88
CA LEU A 504 -7.78 64.13 22.49
C LEU A 504 -6.30 63.76 22.35
N LYS A 505 -5.44 64.17 23.30
CA LYS A 505 -4.05 63.71 23.33
C LYS A 505 -3.98 62.19 23.52
N PHE A 506 -4.67 61.64 24.53
CA PHE A 506 -4.68 60.18 24.77
C PHE A 506 -5.22 59.39 23.56
N ALA A 507 -6.22 59.92 22.86
CA ALA A 507 -6.73 59.34 21.62
C ALA A 507 -5.68 59.35 20.49
N ASN A 508 -4.91 60.43 20.35
CA ASN A 508 -3.80 60.51 19.40
C ASN A 508 -2.66 59.55 19.74
N ASP A 509 -2.18 59.56 21.00
CA ASP A 509 -1.13 58.65 21.49
C ASP A 509 -1.51 57.16 21.25
N LYS A 510 -2.80 56.83 21.45
CA LYS A 510 -3.37 55.51 21.17
C LYS A 510 -3.49 55.21 19.67
N SER A 511 -3.82 56.21 18.85
CA SER A 511 -3.87 56.09 17.38
C SER A 511 -2.50 55.81 16.79
N GLU A 512 -1.45 56.50 17.25
CA GLU A 512 -0.06 56.26 16.83
C GLU A 512 0.40 54.84 17.23
N SER A 513 0.07 54.39 18.45
CA SER A 513 0.36 53.02 18.90
C SER A 513 -0.32 51.95 18.02
N LEU A 514 -1.55 52.19 17.57
CA LEU A 514 -2.26 51.30 16.64
C LEU A 514 -1.66 51.37 15.23
N ALA A 515 -1.28 52.54 14.74
CA ALA A 515 -0.61 52.71 13.45
C ALA A 515 0.74 51.98 13.40
N TYR A 516 1.50 51.98 14.50
CA TYR A 516 2.74 51.20 14.62
C TYR A 516 2.45 49.69 14.48
N LYS A 517 1.49 49.15 15.25
CA LYS A 517 1.10 47.73 15.18
C LYS A 517 0.59 47.31 13.81
N ILE A 518 -0.17 48.17 13.12
CA ILE A 518 -0.64 47.91 11.75
C ILE A 518 0.55 47.83 10.78
N ASN A 519 1.59 48.64 10.94
CA ASN A 519 2.79 48.57 10.10
C ASN A 519 3.67 47.35 10.43
N GLU A 520 3.73 46.95 11.69
CA GLU A 520 4.40 45.70 12.13
C GLU A 520 3.71 44.47 11.52
N GLN A 521 2.38 44.37 11.63
CA GLN A 521 1.58 43.31 11.01
C GLN A 521 1.66 43.30 9.48
N LYS A 522 1.73 44.46 8.82
CA LYS A 522 1.99 44.55 7.37
C LYS A 522 3.35 43.98 6.99
N LYS A 523 4.37 44.18 7.82
CA LYS A 523 5.70 43.61 7.61
C LYS A 523 5.67 42.09 7.74
N GLU A 524 5.09 41.57 8.83
CA GLU A 524 4.88 40.13 9.02
C GLU A 524 4.14 39.51 7.83
N PHE A 525 3.06 40.16 7.34
CA PHE A 525 2.31 39.69 6.18
C PHE A 525 3.18 39.67 4.89
N GLY A 526 4.07 40.65 4.71
CA GLY A 526 5.05 40.65 3.63
C GLY A 526 6.05 39.48 3.72
N ASP A 527 6.52 39.16 4.93
CA ASP A 527 7.40 38.03 5.19
C ASP A 527 6.67 36.67 4.99
N TYR A 528 5.37 36.59 5.28
CA TYR A 528 4.51 35.45 4.94
C TYR A 528 4.25 35.32 3.43
N GLU A 529 4.02 36.43 2.70
CA GLU A 529 3.93 36.46 1.23
C GLU A 529 5.22 35.97 0.56
N ALA A 530 6.38 36.39 1.07
CA ALA A 530 7.68 35.94 0.60
C ALA A 530 7.86 34.43 0.81
N ASN A 531 7.62 33.92 2.03
CA ASN A 531 7.65 32.49 2.33
C ASN A 531 6.67 31.68 1.47
N LYS A 532 5.47 32.20 1.19
CA LYS A 532 4.49 31.57 0.31
C LYS A 532 5.00 31.42 -1.12
N LYS A 533 5.63 32.47 -1.69
CA LYS A 533 6.24 32.42 -3.03
C LYS A 533 7.41 31.43 -3.07
N ASP A 534 8.23 31.39 -2.03
CA ASP A 534 9.37 30.48 -1.91
C ASP A 534 8.93 29.00 -1.75
N LEU A 535 7.86 28.74 -1.00
CA LEU A 535 7.23 27.42 -0.89
C LEU A 535 6.55 26.99 -2.19
N GLN A 536 5.87 27.90 -2.89
CA GLN A 536 5.25 27.60 -4.18
C GLN A 536 6.31 27.25 -5.24
N LYS A 537 7.43 27.99 -5.29
CA LYS A 537 8.57 27.64 -6.16
C LYS A 537 9.13 26.26 -5.84
N LYS A 538 9.35 25.94 -4.55
CA LYS A 538 9.81 24.60 -4.12
C LYS A 538 8.83 23.48 -4.52
N TYR A 539 7.52 23.77 -4.53
CA TYR A 539 6.50 22.84 -5.01
C TYR A 539 6.52 22.66 -6.54
N GLU A 540 6.71 23.74 -7.30
CA GLU A 540 6.88 23.69 -8.76
C GLU A 540 8.16 22.92 -9.16
N ASP A 541 9.29 23.18 -8.48
CA ASP A 541 10.54 22.42 -8.63
C ASP A 541 10.32 20.92 -8.32
N ALA A 542 9.56 20.59 -7.26
CA ALA A 542 9.23 19.22 -6.90
C ALA A 542 8.30 18.53 -7.91
N GLN A 543 7.31 19.23 -8.47
CA GLN A 543 6.48 18.71 -9.57
C GLN A 543 7.30 18.41 -10.82
N LEU A 544 8.28 19.27 -11.14
CA LEU A 544 9.18 19.10 -12.27
C LEU A 544 10.12 17.90 -12.04
N MET A 545 10.60 17.69 -10.81
CA MET A 545 11.37 16.50 -10.44
C MET A 545 10.54 15.21 -10.49
N ILE A 546 9.30 15.22 -10.00
CA ILE A 546 8.35 14.09 -10.14
C ILE A 546 8.11 13.77 -11.62
N SER A 547 8.01 14.78 -12.49
CA SER A 547 7.82 14.60 -13.94
C SER A 547 9.04 13.96 -14.61
N LYS A 548 10.26 14.33 -14.20
CA LYS A 548 11.50 13.67 -14.64
C LYS A 548 11.57 12.20 -14.17
N LEU A 549 11.22 11.94 -12.91
CA LEU A 549 11.20 10.57 -12.36
C LEU A 549 10.16 9.68 -13.07
N LYS A 550 8.99 10.23 -13.45
CA LYS A 550 8.01 9.51 -14.28
C LYS A 550 8.57 9.10 -15.64
N LEU A 551 9.22 10.02 -16.36
CA LEU A 551 9.87 9.72 -17.64
C LEU A 551 10.94 8.64 -17.49
N GLN A 552 11.78 8.72 -16.44
CA GLN A 552 12.77 7.67 -16.16
C GLN A 552 12.12 6.30 -15.86
N ILE A 553 10.98 6.27 -15.16
CA ILE A 553 10.22 5.04 -14.93
C ILE A 553 9.61 4.51 -16.23
N GLU A 554 9.12 5.38 -17.12
CA GLU A 554 8.59 4.99 -18.44
C GLU A 554 9.70 4.46 -19.37
N ASP A 555 10.89 5.05 -19.34
CA ASP A 555 12.09 4.54 -20.04
C ASP A 555 12.51 3.16 -19.51
N GLU A 556 12.63 2.98 -18.19
CA GLU A 556 13.00 1.68 -17.60
C GLU A 556 11.91 0.61 -17.78
N VAL A 557 10.62 0.98 -17.76
CA VAL A 557 9.53 0.07 -18.14
C VAL A 557 9.60 -0.30 -19.63
N SER A 558 10.05 0.60 -20.49
CA SER A 558 10.21 0.33 -21.92
C SER A 558 11.42 -0.57 -22.21
N LYS A 559 12.57 -0.33 -21.56
CA LYS A 559 13.72 -1.24 -21.56
C LYS A 559 13.35 -2.62 -21.01
N LYS A 560 12.64 -2.66 -19.88
CA LYS A 560 12.17 -3.91 -19.30
C LYS A 560 11.32 -4.70 -20.30
N LYS A 561 10.42 -4.05 -21.05
CA LYS A 561 9.63 -4.70 -22.10
C LYS A 561 10.46 -5.21 -23.29
N SER A 562 11.54 -4.54 -23.68
CA SER A 562 12.44 -5.09 -24.71
C SER A 562 13.17 -6.32 -24.17
N LEU A 563 13.72 -6.24 -22.95
CA LEU A 563 14.40 -7.36 -22.30
C LEU A 563 13.46 -8.55 -22.04
N GLU A 564 12.19 -8.32 -21.69
CA GLU A 564 11.18 -9.39 -21.58
C GLU A 564 10.86 -10.02 -22.95
N ALA A 565 10.81 -9.23 -24.03
CA ALA A 565 10.62 -9.74 -25.39
C ALA A 565 11.85 -10.50 -25.90
N GLU A 566 13.06 -9.98 -25.68
CA GLU A 566 14.34 -10.62 -25.99
C GLU A 566 14.46 -11.97 -25.24
N LEU A 567 14.14 -11.99 -23.94
CA LEU A 567 14.10 -13.21 -23.14
C LEU A 567 13.08 -14.23 -23.70
N GLU A 568 11.91 -13.79 -24.17
CA GLU A 568 10.92 -14.69 -24.77
C GLU A 568 11.37 -15.21 -26.16
N THR A 569 12.10 -14.41 -26.93
CA THR A 569 12.76 -14.91 -28.16
C THR A 569 13.88 -15.91 -27.85
N GLU A 570 14.60 -15.76 -26.74
CA GLU A 570 15.66 -16.71 -26.38
C GLU A 570 15.09 -17.99 -25.74
N LYS A 571 13.97 -17.90 -25.00
CA LYS A 571 13.19 -19.09 -24.60
C LYS A 571 12.67 -19.86 -25.81
N THR A 572 12.12 -19.18 -26.83
CA THR A 572 11.64 -19.88 -28.03
C THR A 572 12.79 -20.46 -28.85
N LYS A 573 13.95 -19.80 -28.96
CA LYS A 573 15.17 -20.44 -29.49
C LYS A 573 15.58 -21.66 -28.67
N PHE A 574 15.57 -21.58 -27.34
CA PHE A 574 15.94 -22.70 -26.45
C PHE A 574 14.96 -23.88 -26.57
N ILE A 575 13.66 -23.62 -26.67
CA ILE A 575 12.63 -24.63 -26.95
C ILE A 575 12.91 -25.29 -28.31
N ASN A 576 13.06 -24.51 -29.38
CA ASN A 576 13.38 -25.04 -30.72
C ASN A 576 14.68 -25.86 -30.71
N PHE A 577 15.70 -25.44 -29.96
CA PHE A 577 16.98 -26.15 -29.84
C PHE A 577 16.83 -27.45 -29.03
N HIS A 578 15.99 -27.46 -27.99
CA HIS A 578 15.66 -28.65 -27.22
C HIS A 578 14.81 -29.65 -28.03
N GLU A 579 13.86 -29.16 -28.83
CA GLU A 579 13.09 -29.97 -29.78
C GLU A 579 14.00 -30.56 -30.87
N THR A 580 14.94 -29.77 -31.40
CA THR A 580 15.96 -30.24 -32.35
C THR A 580 16.87 -31.30 -31.72
N LEU A 581 17.25 -31.13 -30.45
CA LEU A 581 18.00 -32.15 -29.69
C LEU A 581 17.18 -33.42 -29.50
N GLN A 582 15.91 -33.33 -29.08
CA GLN A 582 15.03 -34.50 -28.98
C GLN A 582 14.83 -35.18 -30.34
N GLU A 583 14.73 -34.44 -31.44
CA GLU A 583 14.65 -35.01 -32.78
C GLU A 583 15.96 -35.72 -33.16
N LYS A 584 17.12 -35.18 -32.79
CA LYS A 584 18.43 -35.84 -32.99
C LYS A 584 18.64 -37.05 -32.10
N ASP A 585 18.12 -37.04 -30.86
CA ASP A 585 18.12 -38.21 -29.98
C ASP A 585 17.17 -39.31 -30.50
N ARG A 586 16.03 -38.93 -31.10
CA ARG A 586 15.12 -39.85 -31.79
C ARG A 586 15.76 -40.42 -33.07
N ASP A 587 16.40 -39.59 -33.90
CA ASP A 587 17.18 -40.02 -35.07
C ASP A 587 18.29 -41.01 -34.66
N PHE A 588 19.01 -40.69 -33.58
CA PHE A 588 20.10 -41.52 -33.07
C PHE A 588 19.59 -42.83 -32.49
N SER A 589 18.52 -42.80 -31.69
CA SER A 589 17.87 -44.00 -31.15
C SER A 589 17.28 -44.88 -32.25
N PHE A 590 16.65 -44.29 -33.27
CA PHE A 590 16.15 -45.02 -34.44
C PHE A 590 17.30 -45.63 -35.25
N LYS A 591 18.39 -44.89 -35.49
CA LYS A 591 19.60 -45.44 -36.13
C LYS A 591 20.19 -46.59 -35.33
N GLN A 592 20.38 -46.41 -34.02
CA GLN A 592 20.86 -47.46 -33.11
C GLN A 592 19.93 -48.67 -33.11
N GLN A 593 18.61 -48.48 -33.23
CA GLN A 593 17.65 -49.57 -33.36
C GLN A 593 17.76 -50.29 -34.73
N THR A 594 17.94 -49.56 -35.84
CA THR A 594 18.16 -50.19 -37.16
C THR A 594 19.53 -50.86 -37.28
N GLU A 595 20.57 -50.32 -36.65
CA GLU A 595 21.88 -50.96 -36.55
C GLU A 595 21.82 -52.21 -35.66
N ASN A 596 21.14 -52.15 -34.51
CA ASN A 596 20.90 -53.33 -33.67
C ASN A 596 20.06 -54.40 -34.39
N LEU A 597 19.07 -54.02 -35.21
CA LEU A 597 18.32 -54.96 -36.05
C LEU A 597 19.20 -55.57 -37.15
N SER A 598 20.05 -54.77 -37.81
CA SER A 598 21.06 -55.25 -38.77
C SER A 598 22.06 -56.22 -38.11
N PHE A 599 22.51 -55.93 -36.88
CA PHE A 599 23.36 -56.83 -36.12
C PHE A 599 22.60 -58.09 -35.64
N GLN A 600 21.31 -58.01 -35.28
CA GLN A 600 20.49 -59.20 -35.01
C GLN A 600 20.26 -60.04 -36.27
N GLU A 601 20.08 -59.42 -37.43
CA GLU A 601 19.92 -60.12 -38.71
C GLU A 601 21.22 -60.79 -39.14
N GLN A 602 22.37 -60.12 -38.97
CA GLN A 602 23.70 -60.74 -39.13
C GLN A 602 23.95 -61.86 -38.13
N ILE A 603 23.62 -61.67 -36.85
CA ILE A 603 23.72 -62.74 -35.82
C ILE A 603 22.83 -63.92 -36.20
N SER A 604 21.59 -63.69 -36.64
CA SER A 604 20.68 -64.75 -37.11
C SER A 604 21.25 -65.49 -38.34
N ILE A 605 21.89 -64.78 -39.28
CA ILE A 605 22.59 -65.38 -40.43
C ILE A 605 23.81 -66.19 -39.97
N TYR A 606 24.58 -65.70 -38.99
CA TYR A 606 25.72 -66.43 -38.42
C TYR A 606 25.29 -67.62 -37.56
N GLU A 607 24.16 -67.53 -36.85
CA GLU A 607 23.56 -68.62 -36.09
C GLU A 607 22.94 -69.67 -37.02
N GLU A 608 22.31 -69.28 -38.13
CA GLU A 608 21.82 -70.21 -39.15
C GLU A 608 22.99 -70.88 -39.90
N ALA A 609 24.07 -70.15 -40.18
CA ALA A 609 25.31 -70.70 -40.73
C ALA A 609 26.00 -71.65 -39.73
N LEU A 610 26.07 -71.29 -38.45
CA LEU A 610 26.61 -72.13 -37.38
C LEU A 610 25.73 -73.37 -37.16
N ALA A 611 24.40 -73.25 -37.27
CA ALA A 611 23.47 -74.37 -37.20
C ALA A 611 23.62 -75.29 -38.42
N LYS A 612 23.81 -74.74 -39.63
CA LYS A 612 24.14 -75.49 -40.85
C LYS A 612 25.49 -76.22 -40.72
N GLU A 613 26.49 -75.59 -40.10
CA GLU A 613 27.81 -76.22 -39.92
C GLU A 613 27.87 -77.18 -38.72
N GLN A 614 27.06 -76.98 -37.68
CA GLN A 614 26.77 -77.99 -36.67
C GLN A 614 25.97 -79.15 -37.26
N GLN A 615 25.10 -78.90 -38.25
CA GLN A 615 24.40 -79.96 -38.98
C GLN A 615 25.35 -80.69 -39.95
N LYS A 616 26.30 -80.00 -40.60
CA LYS A 616 27.40 -80.65 -41.32
C LYS A 616 28.27 -81.46 -40.35
N ALA A 617 28.64 -80.92 -39.20
CA ALA A 617 29.42 -81.63 -38.19
C ALA A 617 28.65 -82.84 -37.64
N LYS A 618 27.33 -82.77 -37.46
CA LYS A 618 26.48 -83.93 -37.11
C LYS A 618 26.35 -84.94 -38.24
N ARG A 619 26.36 -84.53 -39.52
CA ARG A 619 26.48 -85.45 -40.66
C ARG A 619 27.85 -86.11 -40.68
N VAL A 620 28.94 -85.34 -40.65
CA VAL A 620 30.32 -85.85 -40.57
C VAL A 620 30.54 -86.72 -39.34
N LEU A 621 29.89 -86.46 -38.20
CA LEU A 621 29.90 -87.33 -37.03
C LEU A 621 29.03 -88.58 -37.21
N SER A 622 27.87 -88.49 -37.87
CA SER A 622 27.06 -89.66 -38.25
C SER A 622 27.71 -90.49 -39.36
N ASP A 623 28.52 -89.88 -40.21
CA ASP A 623 29.34 -90.50 -41.24
C ASP A 623 30.58 -91.12 -40.59
N LEU A 624 31.20 -90.47 -39.60
CA LEU A 624 32.22 -91.06 -38.74
C LEU A 624 31.67 -92.24 -37.93
N GLU A 625 30.47 -92.11 -37.36
CA GLU A 625 29.80 -93.18 -36.63
C GLU A 625 29.36 -94.30 -37.58
N HIS A 626 28.97 -93.99 -38.82
CA HIS A 626 28.75 -94.98 -39.87
C HIS A 626 30.06 -95.66 -40.30
N TYR A 627 31.16 -94.93 -40.49
CA TYR A 627 32.48 -95.47 -40.81
C TYR A 627 33.12 -96.19 -39.62
N GLN A 628 32.77 -95.85 -38.38
CA GLN A 628 33.25 -96.49 -37.16
C GLN A 628 32.42 -97.74 -36.86
N ASN A 629 31.13 -97.75 -37.19
CA ASN A 629 30.35 -98.98 -37.29
C ASN A 629 30.76 -99.84 -38.49
N LEU A 630 31.21 -99.24 -39.61
CA LEU A 630 31.78 -99.96 -40.75
C LEU A 630 33.17 -100.50 -40.43
N VAL A 631 33.98 -99.78 -39.65
CA VAL A 631 35.24 -100.30 -39.10
C VAL A 631 34.96 -101.39 -38.09
N VAL A 632 33.96 -101.28 -37.20
CA VAL A 632 33.55 -102.38 -36.32
C VAL A 632 32.97 -103.56 -37.12
N GLN A 633 32.29 -103.32 -38.24
CA GLN A 633 31.85 -104.37 -39.16
C GLN A 633 33.02 -104.98 -39.93
N LEU A 634 34.02 -104.21 -40.35
CA LEU A 634 35.22 -104.70 -41.04
C LEU A 634 36.21 -105.35 -40.07
N GLU A 635 36.28 -104.91 -38.81
CA GLU A 635 36.99 -105.57 -37.72
C GLU A 635 36.27 -106.85 -37.33
N LYS A 636 34.93 -106.86 -37.32
CA LYS A 636 34.13 -108.07 -37.15
C LYS A 636 34.22 -108.99 -38.36
N GLU A 637 34.31 -108.50 -39.59
CA GLU A 637 34.57 -109.31 -40.80
C GLU A 637 36.04 -109.77 -40.85
N ILE A 638 37.00 -109.02 -40.31
CA ILE A 638 38.39 -109.43 -40.16
C ILE A 638 38.53 -110.46 -39.03
N GLU A 639 37.78 -110.32 -37.94
CA GLU A 639 37.77 -111.31 -36.85
C GLU A 639 36.94 -112.54 -37.25
N GLU A 640 35.85 -112.40 -38.00
CA GLU A 640 35.13 -113.51 -38.65
C GLU A 640 35.96 -114.12 -39.79
N MET A 641 36.85 -113.37 -40.46
CA MET A 641 37.82 -113.91 -41.42
C MET A 641 38.98 -114.62 -40.73
N LYS A 642 39.45 -114.16 -39.56
CA LYS A 642 40.45 -114.88 -38.74
C LYS A 642 39.82 -116.07 -38.03
N GLU A 643 38.57 -115.97 -37.60
CA GLU A 643 37.79 -117.06 -37.03
C GLU A 643 37.45 -118.06 -38.14
N MET A 644 37.15 -117.62 -39.36
CA MET A 644 37.12 -118.47 -40.57
C MET A 644 38.51 -119.03 -40.90
N GLN A 645 39.63 -118.32 -40.76
CA GLN A 645 40.97 -118.87 -41.04
C GLN A 645 41.41 -119.87 -39.96
N SER A 646 40.98 -119.65 -38.72
CA SER A 646 41.10 -120.57 -37.59
C SER A 646 40.23 -121.81 -37.82
N ILE A 647 38.96 -121.61 -38.18
CA ILE A 647 37.99 -122.65 -38.54
C ILE A 647 38.41 -123.38 -39.82
N GLU A 648 39.09 -122.77 -40.79
CA GLU A 648 39.60 -123.43 -41.99
C GLU A 648 40.90 -124.20 -41.70
N SER A 649 41.81 -123.65 -40.89
CA SER A 649 42.98 -124.39 -40.40
C SER A 649 42.55 -125.59 -39.55
N GLN A 650 41.52 -125.40 -38.71
CA GLN A 650 40.97 -126.42 -37.84
C GLN A 650 39.98 -127.34 -38.59
N ASN A 651 39.39 -126.93 -39.72
CA ASN A 651 38.63 -127.81 -40.63
C ASN A 651 39.54 -128.58 -41.59
N PHE A 652 40.73 -128.08 -41.93
CA PHE A 652 41.76 -128.89 -42.58
C PHE A 652 42.22 -130.02 -41.64
N PHE A 653 42.37 -129.71 -40.35
CA PHE A 653 42.62 -130.71 -39.30
C PHE A 653 41.42 -131.66 -39.11
N ASN A 654 40.20 -131.13 -38.92
CA ASN A 654 39.00 -131.90 -38.60
C ASN A 654 38.42 -132.68 -39.79
N SER A 655 38.61 -132.25 -41.05
CA SER A 655 38.22 -133.04 -42.23
C SER A 655 39.13 -134.25 -42.43
N SER A 656 40.45 -134.05 -42.27
CA SER A 656 41.45 -135.14 -42.21
C SER A 656 41.16 -136.13 -41.08
N GLN A 657 40.58 -135.65 -39.97
CA GLN A 657 40.19 -136.50 -38.84
C GLN A 657 38.81 -137.19 -39.02
N ARG A 658 37.84 -136.55 -39.69
CA ARG A 658 36.51 -137.15 -39.98
C ARG A 658 36.56 -138.27 -41.01
N ILE A 659 37.39 -138.14 -42.05
CA ILE A 659 37.61 -139.23 -43.04
C ILE A 659 38.04 -140.51 -42.32
N LYS A 660 38.93 -140.40 -41.33
CA LYS A 660 39.39 -141.53 -40.49
C LYS A 660 38.37 -142.06 -39.49
N GLN A 661 37.21 -141.43 -39.32
CA GLN A 661 36.15 -141.89 -38.42
C GLN A 661 35.00 -142.55 -39.19
N GLU A 662 34.71 -142.12 -40.42
CA GLU A 662 33.73 -142.78 -41.30
C GLU A 662 34.26 -144.08 -41.92
N GLU A 663 35.57 -144.21 -42.17
CA GLU A 663 36.16 -145.50 -42.59
C GLU A 663 36.12 -146.54 -41.46
N ASN A 664 36.48 -146.17 -40.21
CA ASN A 664 36.48 -147.10 -39.09
C ASN A 664 35.07 -147.53 -38.66
N LEU A 665 34.04 -146.67 -38.84
CA LEU A 665 32.63 -147.07 -38.70
C LEU A 665 32.02 -147.69 -39.97
N LYS A 666 32.84 -148.00 -40.98
CA LYS A 666 32.60 -149.09 -41.95
C LYS A 666 33.17 -150.44 -41.51
N TYR A 667 33.72 -150.47 -40.29
CA TYR A 667 33.31 -151.40 -39.25
C TYR A 667 33.25 -152.86 -39.67
N GLU A 668 34.43 -153.48 -39.62
CA GLU A 668 34.65 -154.80 -39.02
C GLU A 668 34.07 -156.02 -39.76
N LYS A 669 33.15 -155.82 -40.71
CA LYS A 669 32.65 -156.84 -41.66
C LYS A 669 33.67 -157.24 -42.72
N GLU A 670 34.49 -156.27 -43.18
CA GLU A 670 35.60 -156.56 -44.09
C GLU A 670 36.85 -157.04 -43.31
N ILE A 671 36.92 -156.78 -42.01
CA ILE A 671 37.96 -157.33 -41.13
C ILE A 671 37.69 -158.81 -40.81
N GLU A 672 36.44 -159.26 -40.63
CA GLU A 672 36.12 -160.70 -40.60
C GLU A 672 36.59 -161.43 -41.88
N SER A 673 36.45 -160.80 -43.06
CA SER A 673 36.97 -161.33 -44.34
C SER A 673 38.51 -161.34 -44.42
N HIS A 674 39.16 -160.26 -43.98
CA HIS A 674 40.62 -160.16 -44.03
C HIS A 674 41.36 -160.96 -42.94
N LEU A 675 40.74 -161.25 -41.81
CA LEU A 675 41.29 -162.15 -40.77
C LEU A 675 41.42 -163.59 -41.27
N GLU A 676 40.51 -164.04 -42.14
CA GLU A 676 40.65 -165.32 -42.83
C GLU A 676 41.80 -165.29 -43.85
N THR A 677 41.89 -164.20 -44.62
CA THR A 677 42.81 -164.09 -45.76
C THR A 677 44.28 -163.84 -45.34
N LYS A 678 44.54 -163.07 -44.27
CA LYS A 678 45.90 -162.56 -43.97
C LYS A 678 46.64 -163.25 -42.81
N ARG A 679 46.10 -164.35 -42.27
CA ARG A 679 46.90 -165.43 -41.65
C ARG A 679 48.11 -165.82 -42.54
N LEU A 680 47.98 -165.67 -43.86
CA LEU A 680 49.01 -165.95 -44.87
C LEU A 680 50.16 -164.93 -44.95
N LEU A 681 50.05 -163.69 -44.43
CA LEU A 681 51.21 -162.76 -44.39
C LEU A 681 51.85 -162.61 -43.01
N ILE A 682 51.28 -163.19 -41.95
CA ILE A 682 52.05 -163.45 -40.72
C ILE A 682 53.12 -164.55 -40.99
N GLN A 683 52.93 -165.39 -42.01
CA GLN A 683 54.01 -166.20 -42.60
C GLN A 683 55.06 -165.39 -43.38
N ALA A 684 54.74 -164.18 -43.85
CA ALA A 684 55.73 -163.25 -44.44
C ALA A 684 56.45 -162.41 -43.37
N GLU A 685 55.81 -162.17 -42.23
CA GLU A 685 56.43 -161.57 -41.04
C GLU A 685 57.55 -162.47 -40.47
N HIS A 686 57.41 -163.80 -40.60
CA HIS A 686 58.52 -164.77 -40.42
C HIS A 686 59.72 -164.54 -41.35
N LYS A 687 59.55 -163.87 -42.50
CA LYS A 687 60.63 -163.56 -43.45
C LYS A 687 61.26 -162.19 -43.23
N ALA A 688 60.53 -161.20 -42.71
CA ALA A 688 61.15 -159.99 -42.15
C ALA A 688 62.02 -160.33 -40.92
N LYS A 689 61.60 -161.34 -40.14
CA LYS A 689 62.41 -161.96 -39.07
C LYS A 689 63.63 -162.77 -39.56
N PHE A 690 63.94 -162.77 -40.87
CA PHE A 690 65.27 -163.14 -41.38
C PHE A 690 66.22 -161.93 -41.47
N LEU A 691 65.73 -160.72 -41.79
CA LEU A 691 66.55 -159.51 -41.66
C LEU A 691 66.74 -159.09 -40.19
N ALA A 692 65.91 -159.63 -39.30
CA ALA A 692 66.21 -159.70 -37.87
C ALA A 692 67.44 -160.60 -37.53
N SER A 693 68.21 -161.10 -38.51
CA SER A 693 69.56 -161.65 -38.30
C SER A 693 70.69 -160.83 -38.96
N GLU A 694 70.41 -159.65 -39.53
CA GLU A 694 71.42 -158.57 -39.66
C GLU A 694 71.44 -157.67 -38.40
N LEU A 695 70.45 -157.86 -37.51
CA LEU A 695 70.18 -157.17 -36.24
C LEU A 695 71.41 -157.13 -35.32
N GLU A 696 71.84 -158.29 -34.80
CA GLU A 696 72.97 -158.41 -33.86
C GLU A 696 74.36 -158.18 -34.51
N SER A 697 74.41 -157.82 -35.80
CA SER A 697 75.66 -157.42 -36.47
C SER A 697 76.00 -155.92 -36.29
N ASN A 698 75.03 -155.08 -35.93
CA ASN A 698 75.18 -153.62 -35.98
C ASN A 698 74.94 -152.84 -34.67
N GLU A 699 74.30 -153.41 -33.63
CA GLU A 699 74.14 -152.67 -32.36
C GLU A 699 75.24 -152.96 -31.31
N LYS A 700 75.94 -154.11 -31.32
CA LYS A 700 77.25 -154.25 -30.63
C LYS A 700 78.39 -154.85 -31.43
N LEU A 701 79.29 -154.05 -32.02
CA LEU A 701 79.16 -152.76 -32.76
C LEU A 701 78.43 -151.47 -32.24
N GLY A 702 78.29 -151.08 -30.97
CA GLY A 702 79.12 -151.32 -29.79
C GLY A 702 78.37 -151.25 -28.43
N SER A 703 77.06 -151.52 -28.35
CA SER A 703 76.17 -151.14 -27.22
C SER A 703 75.49 -152.28 -26.42
N ASP A 704 74.79 -153.25 -27.05
CA ASP A 704 74.03 -154.41 -26.48
C ASP A 704 74.53 -155.02 -25.17
N LEU A 705 75.84 -155.34 -25.08
CA LEU A 705 76.44 -155.85 -23.86
C LEU A 705 76.32 -154.83 -22.72
N ARG A 706 75.38 -155.17 -21.83
CA ARG A 706 75.49 -155.10 -20.37
C ARG A 706 75.46 -153.69 -19.77
N MET A 707 74.54 -153.34 -18.86
CA MET A 707 73.39 -154.03 -18.27
C MET A 707 72.36 -152.91 -18.03
N LEU A 708 71.31 -152.70 -18.83
CA LEU A 708 70.25 -153.64 -19.21
C LEU A 708 69.79 -154.47 -18.00
N THR A 709 68.48 -154.57 -17.77
CA THR A 709 67.97 -155.61 -16.86
C THR A 709 68.59 -155.38 -15.46
N GLY A 710 69.38 -156.31 -14.90
CA GLY A 710 70.46 -156.02 -13.94
C GLY A 710 70.08 -155.62 -12.51
N LYS A 711 69.49 -154.43 -12.32
CA LYS A 711 68.85 -153.98 -11.05
C LYS A 711 67.57 -153.13 -11.31
N TYR A 712 66.67 -153.48 -12.25
CA TYR A 712 65.83 -154.69 -12.24
C TYR A 712 65.11 -154.89 -10.91
N GLU A 713 63.80 -155.18 -10.96
CA GLU A 713 63.04 -155.96 -9.94
C GLU A 713 62.94 -155.38 -8.53
N LYS A 714 63.71 -154.33 -8.20
CA LYS A 714 64.09 -153.98 -6.83
C LYS A 714 62.98 -153.24 -6.07
N GLU A 715 62.52 -152.12 -6.59
CA GLU A 715 61.56 -151.24 -5.89
C GLU A 715 60.18 -151.12 -6.58
N ILE A 716 59.96 -151.77 -7.73
CA ILE A 716 58.61 -152.25 -8.09
C ILE A 716 58.12 -153.25 -7.01
N SER A 717 59.05 -153.93 -6.32
CA SER A 717 58.79 -154.71 -5.10
C SER A 717 58.60 -153.86 -3.83
N GLU A 718 58.64 -152.53 -3.91
CA GLU A 718 58.35 -151.61 -2.79
C GLU A 718 57.11 -150.74 -3.00
N MET A 719 56.72 -150.40 -4.23
CA MET A 719 55.37 -149.84 -4.46
C MET A 719 54.28 -150.93 -4.35
N ARG A 720 54.63 -152.21 -4.57
CA ARG A 720 53.87 -153.38 -4.05
C ARG A 720 53.68 -153.37 -2.52
N ARG A 721 54.44 -152.57 -1.77
CA ARG A 721 54.42 -152.49 -0.31
C ARG A 721 53.64 -151.28 0.24
N ASN A 722 53.32 -150.27 -0.58
CA ASN A 722 52.55 -149.09 -0.18
C ASN A 722 51.16 -148.96 -0.83
N ILE A 723 50.90 -149.61 -1.97
CA ILE A 723 49.51 -149.86 -2.40
C ILE A 723 48.77 -150.65 -1.29
N ALA A 724 49.45 -151.65 -0.72
CA ALA A 724 49.03 -152.40 0.47
C ALA A 724 48.77 -151.55 1.73
N ASN A 725 49.21 -150.29 1.80
CA ASN A 725 49.00 -149.40 2.97
C ASN A 725 47.79 -148.45 2.84
N LEU A 726 47.19 -148.28 1.66
CA LEU A 726 45.94 -147.52 1.51
C LEU A 726 44.76 -148.32 0.94
N GLU A 727 44.98 -149.49 0.33
CA GLU A 727 43.96 -150.55 0.30
C GLU A 727 43.54 -150.94 1.75
N SER A 728 44.47 -150.81 2.70
CA SER A 728 44.24 -150.90 4.15
C SER A 728 43.25 -149.85 4.70
N GLN A 729 43.19 -148.65 4.13
CA GLN A 729 42.26 -147.58 4.56
C GLN A 729 40.96 -147.53 3.74
N LEU A 730 40.97 -147.99 2.48
CA LEU A 730 39.74 -148.35 1.77
C LEU A 730 38.96 -149.41 2.60
N GLY A 731 39.70 -150.40 3.13
CA GLY A 731 39.24 -151.35 4.13
C GLY A 731 38.87 -150.78 5.52
N GLN A 732 38.76 -149.45 5.69
CA GLN A 732 38.18 -148.79 6.87
C GLN A 732 36.91 -148.00 6.54
N SER A 733 36.83 -147.30 5.40
CA SER A 733 35.59 -146.61 4.99
C SER A 733 34.48 -147.61 4.62
N GLU A 734 34.82 -148.70 3.90
CA GLU A 734 33.87 -149.78 3.57
C GLU A 734 33.34 -150.49 4.83
N LYS A 735 34.13 -150.51 5.92
CA LYS A 735 33.71 -151.10 7.22
C LYS A 735 32.75 -150.21 8.02
N VAL A 736 32.64 -148.91 7.72
CA VAL A 736 31.63 -148.03 8.33
C VAL A 736 30.34 -148.05 7.50
N ALA A 737 30.45 -148.03 6.17
CA ALA A 737 29.31 -148.05 5.26
C ALA A 737 28.38 -149.29 5.45
N MET A 738 28.94 -150.46 5.75
CA MET A 738 28.13 -151.65 6.12
C MET A 738 27.95 -151.87 7.63
N LYS A 739 28.60 -151.12 8.52
CA LYS A 739 28.24 -151.13 9.94
C LYS A 739 26.85 -150.51 10.15
N LEU A 740 26.58 -149.37 9.50
CA LEU A 740 25.26 -148.75 9.50
C LEU A 740 24.20 -149.63 8.80
N LYS A 741 24.59 -150.46 7.81
CA LYS A 741 23.70 -151.50 7.26
C LYS A 741 23.39 -152.59 8.29
N LYS A 742 24.35 -152.97 9.13
CA LYS A 742 24.17 -153.99 10.18
C LYS A 742 23.38 -153.47 11.38
N GLU A 743 23.55 -152.19 11.73
CA GLU A 743 22.79 -151.53 12.80
C GLU A 743 21.33 -151.27 12.39
N LEU A 744 21.02 -151.18 11.09
CA LEU A 744 19.63 -151.14 10.58
C LEU A 744 18.89 -152.50 10.71
N GLU A 745 19.60 -153.63 10.71
CA GLU A 745 18.96 -154.96 10.80
C GLU A 745 19.00 -155.58 12.22
N MET A 746 19.92 -155.17 13.11
CA MET A 746 19.78 -155.50 14.54
C MET A 746 18.57 -154.80 15.19
N SER A 747 17.98 -153.78 14.54
CA SER A 747 16.64 -153.26 14.86
C SER A 747 15.50 -154.28 14.67
N LYS A 748 15.79 -155.53 14.25
CA LYS A 748 14.86 -156.67 14.30
C LYS A 748 15.26 -157.76 15.31
N GLU A 749 16.43 -157.66 15.96
CA GLU A 749 16.85 -158.56 17.03
C GLU A 749 16.57 -157.96 18.43
N GLU A 750 16.21 -156.68 18.50
CA GLU A 750 15.43 -156.12 19.62
C GLU A 750 13.94 -156.53 19.59
N GLU A 751 13.51 -157.37 18.63
CA GLU A 751 12.29 -158.20 18.75
C GLU A 751 12.53 -159.49 19.60
N SER A 752 13.69 -159.58 20.26
CA SER A 752 13.95 -160.61 21.27
C SER A 752 13.04 -160.47 22.51
N SER A 753 13.12 -161.48 23.39
CA SER A 753 12.87 -161.30 24.83
C SER A 753 11.43 -161.06 25.32
N VAL A 754 10.37 -161.20 24.49
CA VAL A 754 8.97 -161.10 24.99
C VAL A 754 8.27 -162.44 25.25
N ARG A 755 8.46 -163.50 24.43
CA ARG A 755 7.68 -164.77 24.58
C ARG A 755 8.45 -166.09 24.50
N ILE A 756 9.51 -166.22 25.31
CA ILE A 756 9.96 -167.54 25.83
C ILE A 756 8.98 -168.09 26.91
N ILE A 757 7.92 -167.35 27.25
CA ILE A 757 6.98 -167.64 28.35
C ILE A 757 5.73 -168.44 27.92
N ASN A 758 5.41 -168.50 26.62
CA ASN A 758 4.49 -169.50 26.04
C ASN A 758 5.36 -170.55 25.32
N LYS A 759 5.99 -171.49 26.04
CA LYS A 759 5.38 -172.71 26.61
C LYS A 759 4.48 -173.42 25.60
N GLN A 760 4.66 -174.72 25.35
CA GLN A 760 4.56 -175.80 26.35
C GLN A 760 3.18 -175.83 27.05
N ALA A 761 2.19 -175.17 26.44
CA ALA A 761 0.78 -175.47 26.56
C ALA A 761 0.35 -176.18 25.26
N LEU A 762 -0.24 -177.38 25.39
CA LEU A 762 -1.03 -178.11 24.39
C LEU A 762 -0.39 -178.42 23.01
N LYS A 763 -0.25 -179.67 22.53
CA LYS A 763 -0.38 -181.05 23.03
C LYS A 763 -1.73 -181.58 23.57
N GLU A 764 -2.68 -180.74 23.96
CA GLU A 764 -3.93 -181.15 24.66
C GLU A 764 -5.16 -180.42 24.10
N SER A 765 -5.07 -180.01 22.82
CA SER A 765 -6.19 -179.76 21.90
C SER A 765 -5.79 -180.38 20.55
N LEU A 766 -5.78 -181.71 20.38
CA LEU A 766 -6.65 -182.74 20.97
C LEU A 766 -8.13 -182.48 20.64
N ASP A 767 -8.55 -183.09 19.54
CA ASP A 767 -9.85 -183.75 19.40
C ASP A 767 -11.11 -182.91 19.63
N LYS A 768 -10.99 -181.60 19.41
CA LYS A 768 -12.08 -180.76 18.91
C LYS A 768 -11.57 -179.85 17.80
N PHE A 769 -12.15 -179.83 16.62
CA PHE A 769 -13.18 -180.67 15.98
C PHE A 769 -12.72 -180.65 14.49
N LYS A 770 -12.59 -181.75 13.74
CA LYS A 770 -13.63 -182.69 13.34
C LYS A 770 -14.85 -181.94 12.83
N GLU A 771 -15.27 -182.15 11.57
CA GLU A 771 -16.55 -181.62 11.05
C GLU A 771 -16.61 -180.07 10.93
N ARG A 772 -17.40 -179.45 10.06
CA ARG A 772 -18.18 -179.90 8.89
C ARG A 772 -18.55 -178.67 8.05
N ASP A 773 -18.89 -178.93 6.81
CA ASP A 773 -20.15 -178.51 6.18
C ASP A 773 -21.13 -177.74 7.10
N ASN A 774 -21.20 -176.42 6.93
CA ASN A 774 -22.38 -175.75 6.38
C ASN A 774 -21.91 -174.57 5.51
#